data_AF-A0A8C9RU13-F1
#
_entry.id   AF-A0A8C9RU13-F1
#
_cell.length_a   1.000
_cell.length_b   1.000
_cell.length_c   1.000
_cell.angle_alpha   90.00
_cell.angle_beta   90.00
_cell.angle_gamma   90.00
#
_symmetry.space_group_name_H-M   'P 1'
#
loop_
_entity.id
_entity.type
_entity.pdbx_description
1 polymer ?
#
loop_
_entity_poly.entity_id
_entity_poly.type
_entity_poly.pdbx_seq_one_letter_code
_entity_poly.pdbx_strand_id
1 'polypeptide(L)'
;MRFSDETLLDIMNRFKREMENGLGKDTNPTATVKMLPTFVRSIPDGSEKGDFIALDLGGSNFRILRVKVSHEKRQTVQMESQIYDTPEDIMHGSGTRLFDHVAECLGDFMEKQKIKDKKLPVGFTFSFPCAQTKLDEGILLTWTKRFKASGVEGADVVKLLNKAIKKRGDYDADIMAVVNDTVGTMMTCGFDDQRCEVGIIIGTGTNACYMEELRHIDLVEGDEGRMCINTEWGAFGDDGMLEDIRTEFDREIDRGSLNPGKQLFEKMVSGMYMGELVRLILVKMAKEGMLFEGRITPELLTKGKFETKHVSAIEKTKEGLSKAKEILTRLGVEPSHEDCVAVQHVCAVVSFRSANLIAATLGAILLRLKDNKGSPRLRTTVGVDGSLYKMHPHYARRLHKTVRRLVPESDVRFLLSESGSGKGAAMVTAVAYRLAEQSRQIAQTLAEFQLTKAQLLEVKERMRAEIQRGLSKETHELASVKMLPTFVRRTPDGTENGDFLALDLGGTNFRVLLVKIRSGKRRSVEMHNKIYAIPLEVMQGTGEELFDHIVHCISDFLDYMGMKNARLPLGFTFSFPCKQTSLDAGILIKWTKGFKATDCEGEDVVGLLREGIKRREEFDLDVVAVVNDTVGTMMTCAYEEPTCEIGLIAGTGSNACYMEEMRNIETIEGNEGRMCVNMEWGAFGDNGCLDDIRTKYDEAVDELSFNAGKQKYEKMCSGMYLGEIVRNILIDLTKRGFLFRGQISETLKTRGIFETKFLSQIESDRLALLQVRSILQHLGLDSTCDDSIIVKEVCGTVSLRAAQLCGAGMAAVVEKIRENRGLDRLEITVGVDGTLYKLHPQ
;
A
#
# COMPACT_ATOMS: atom_id res chain seq x y z
N MET A 1 -31.24 35.53 17.27
CA MET A 1 -30.61 35.68 15.94
C MET A 1 -29.36 36.57 15.90
N ARG A 2 -29.08 37.42 16.89
CA ARG A 2 -27.80 38.16 16.99
C ARG A 2 -26.92 37.47 18.03
N PHE A 3 -25.73 37.04 17.65
CA PHE A 3 -24.81 36.33 18.53
C PHE A 3 -23.72 37.27 19.05
N SER A 4 -23.42 37.18 20.36
CA SER A 4 -22.26 37.82 20.97
C SER A 4 -20.99 37.03 20.64
N ASP A 5 -19.82 37.63 20.84
CA ASP A 5 -18.55 36.92 20.67
C ASP A 5 -18.43 35.74 21.63
N GLU A 6 -18.97 35.86 22.85
CA GLU A 6 -19.04 34.75 23.83
C GLU A 6 -19.81 33.54 23.28
N THR A 7 -20.98 33.77 22.69
CA THR A 7 -21.75 32.68 22.05
C THR A 7 -21.00 32.07 20.87
N LEU A 8 -20.31 32.89 20.08
CA LEU A 8 -19.53 32.40 18.93
C LEU A 8 -18.31 31.58 19.36
N LEU A 9 -17.65 31.97 20.45
CA LEU A 9 -16.54 31.21 21.05
C LEU A 9 -17.03 29.86 21.61
N ASP A 10 -18.21 29.83 22.23
CA ASP A 10 -18.83 28.58 22.67
C ASP A 10 -19.14 27.66 21.48
N ILE A 11 -19.79 28.16 20.42
CA ILE A 11 -20.06 27.38 19.21
C ILE A 11 -18.75 26.87 18.57
N MET A 12 -17.71 27.70 18.53
CA MET A 12 -16.38 27.31 18.05
C MET A 12 -15.81 26.14 18.87
N ASN A 13 -15.92 26.17 20.19
CA ASN A 13 -15.47 25.09 21.06
C ASN A 13 -16.30 23.81 20.91
N ARG A 14 -17.62 23.93 20.77
CA ARG A 14 -18.50 22.78 20.45
C ARG A 14 -18.08 22.11 19.16
N PHE A 15 -17.83 22.89 18.10
CA PHE A 15 -17.39 22.35 16.81
C PHE A 15 -15.99 21.74 16.87
N LYS A 16 -15.05 22.32 17.64
CA LYS A 16 -13.72 21.72 17.88
C LYS A 16 -13.84 20.29 18.45
N ARG A 17 -14.72 20.10 19.45
CA ARG A 17 -14.99 18.77 20.01
C ARG A 17 -15.62 17.81 19.00
N GLU A 18 -16.53 18.28 18.16
CA GLU A 18 -17.13 17.45 17.12
C GLU A 18 -16.12 17.01 16.05
N MET A 19 -15.13 17.85 15.74
CA MET A 19 -14.02 17.46 14.87
C MET A 19 -13.20 16.31 15.50
N GLU A 20 -12.91 16.38 16.80
CA GLU A 20 -12.21 15.31 17.52
C GLU A 20 -13.04 14.02 17.56
N ASN A 21 -14.35 14.12 17.83
CA ASN A 21 -15.28 12.99 17.80
C ASN A 21 -15.34 12.33 16.41
N GLY A 22 -15.34 13.12 15.34
CA GLY A 22 -15.39 12.60 13.98
C GLY A 22 -14.09 11.94 13.54
N LEU A 23 -12.94 12.34 14.07
CA LEU A 23 -11.64 11.73 13.75
C LEU A 23 -11.36 10.46 14.56
N GLY A 24 -11.87 10.37 15.78
CA GLY A 24 -11.65 9.25 16.69
C GLY A 24 -12.36 7.97 16.25
N LYS A 25 -11.64 6.84 16.22
CA LYS A 25 -12.21 5.54 15.78
C LYS A 25 -13.43 5.09 16.57
N ASP A 26 -13.43 5.30 17.89
CA ASP A 26 -14.50 4.84 18.78
C ASP A 26 -15.74 5.77 18.75
N THR A 27 -15.52 7.04 18.43
CA THR A 27 -16.55 8.10 18.44
C THR A 27 -17.16 8.36 17.06
N ASN A 28 -16.43 8.11 15.98
CA ASN A 28 -16.87 8.37 14.60
C ASN A 28 -18.23 7.74 14.23
N PRO A 29 -18.55 6.48 14.61
CA PRO A 29 -19.82 5.85 14.22
C PRO A 29 -21.06 6.66 14.60
N THR A 30 -21.00 7.41 15.71
CA THR A 30 -22.10 8.25 16.22
C THR A 30 -21.88 9.76 16.01
N ALA A 31 -20.71 10.18 15.52
CA ALA A 31 -20.41 11.60 15.30
C ALA A 31 -21.31 12.21 14.21
N THR A 32 -21.77 13.45 14.43
CA THR A 32 -22.57 14.18 13.43
C THR A 32 -21.69 14.80 12.36
N VAL A 33 -20.56 15.41 12.78
CA VAL A 33 -19.49 15.89 11.90
C VAL A 33 -18.61 14.71 11.51
N LYS A 34 -18.70 14.29 10.24
CA LYS A 34 -18.19 12.97 9.81
C LYS A 34 -16.68 12.89 9.63
N MET A 35 -16.02 14.04 9.40
CA MET A 35 -14.56 14.11 9.24
C MET A 35 -14.01 13.07 8.26
N LEU A 36 -14.60 13.03 7.06
CA LEU A 36 -14.38 12.00 6.05
C LEU A 36 -12.97 12.11 5.44
N PRO A 37 -12.18 11.01 5.42
CA PRO A 37 -10.93 10.94 4.67
C PRO A 37 -11.17 11.09 3.16
N THR A 38 -10.36 11.92 2.51
CA THR A 38 -10.49 12.21 1.06
C THR A 38 -9.42 11.54 0.20
N PHE A 39 -8.41 10.91 0.83
CA PHE A 39 -7.22 10.36 0.18
C PHE A 39 -6.35 11.37 -0.58
N VAL A 40 -6.62 12.67 -0.48
CA VAL A 40 -5.76 13.71 -1.02
C VAL A 40 -4.72 14.13 0.04
N ARG A 41 -3.46 13.74 -0.18
CA ARG A 41 -2.38 13.89 0.83
C ARG A 41 -1.58 15.20 0.77
N SER A 42 -1.69 15.94 -0.33
CA SER A 42 -1.02 17.23 -0.49
C SER A 42 -1.80 18.15 -1.44
N ILE A 43 -1.53 19.44 -1.33
CA ILE A 43 -1.88 20.42 -2.38
C ILE A 43 -0.97 20.24 -3.60
N PRO A 44 -1.30 20.87 -4.74
CA PRO A 44 -0.49 20.75 -5.95
C PRO A 44 0.93 21.25 -5.73
N ASP A 45 1.93 20.51 -6.19
CA ASP A 45 3.36 20.83 -5.99
C ASP A 45 4.04 21.45 -7.22
N GLY A 46 3.31 21.56 -8.33
CA GLY A 46 3.81 22.09 -9.59
C GLY A 46 4.47 21.04 -10.49
N SER A 47 4.31 19.75 -10.18
CA SER A 47 4.70 18.63 -11.04
C SER A 47 3.54 18.10 -11.89
N GLU A 48 2.31 18.53 -11.60
CA GLU A 48 1.10 18.12 -12.30
C GLU A 48 1.14 18.55 -13.77
N LYS A 49 0.85 17.63 -14.69
CA LYS A 49 0.90 17.90 -16.13
C LYS A 49 -0.03 16.96 -16.87
N GLY A 50 -0.68 17.44 -17.93
CA GLY A 50 -1.57 16.61 -18.76
C GLY A 50 -2.81 17.35 -19.26
N ASP A 51 -3.70 16.59 -19.90
CA ASP A 51 -5.01 17.01 -20.43
C ASP A 51 -6.08 16.15 -19.77
N PHE A 52 -6.99 16.78 -19.04
CA PHE A 52 -7.93 16.10 -18.15
C PHE A 52 -9.36 16.59 -18.39
N ILE A 53 -10.34 15.74 -18.06
CA ILE A 53 -11.74 16.13 -17.95
C ILE A 53 -12.09 16.27 -16.47
N ALA A 54 -12.87 17.28 -16.10
CA ALA A 54 -13.43 17.43 -14.77
C ALA A 54 -14.96 17.56 -14.84
N LEU A 55 -15.67 16.69 -14.13
CA LEU A 55 -17.11 16.77 -13.91
C LEU A 55 -17.38 17.54 -12.60
N ASP A 56 -18.38 18.40 -12.56
CA ASP A 56 -18.75 19.16 -11.36
C ASP A 56 -20.27 19.11 -11.13
N LEU A 57 -20.71 18.20 -10.26
CA LEU A 57 -22.11 17.90 -9.98
C LEU A 57 -22.44 18.13 -8.49
N GLY A 58 -23.58 18.78 -8.26
CA GLY A 58 -24.14 18.99 -6.91
C GLY A 58 -24.16 20.45 -6.47
N GLY A 59 -23.54 21.36 -7.22
CA GLY A 59 -23.67 22.80 -7.06
C GLY A 59 -24.98 23.36 -7.64
N SER A 60 -25.00 24.66 -7.96
CA SER A 60 -26.15 25.29 -8.63
C SER A 60 -26.32 24.86 -10.09
N ASN A 61 -25.21 24.54 -10.76
CA ASN A 61 -25.16 24.15 -12.17
C ASN A 61 -24.31 22.89 -12.28
N PHE A 62 -24.68 21.96 -13.17
CA PHE A 62 -23.80 20.88 -13.59
C PHE A 62 -22.82 21.40 -14.65
N ARG A 63 -21.52 21.17 -14.47
CA ARG A 63 -20.47 21.63 -15.38
C ARG A 63 -19.55 20.48 -15.79
N ILE A 64 -19.08 20.55 -17.03
CA ILE A 64 -18.00 19.71 -17.52
C ILE A 64 -16.89 20.63 -18.01
N LEU A 65 -15.66 20.34 -17.59
CA LEU A 65 -14.48 21.11 -17.93
C LEU A 65 -13.44 20.22 -18.60
N ARG A 66 -12.69 20.81 -19.53
CA ARG A 66 -11.41 20.28 -20.00
C ARG A 66 -10.30 21.16 -19.43
N VAL A 67 -9.34 20.55 -18.75
CA VAL A 67 -8.26 21.25 -18.06
C VAL A 67 -6.93 20.75 -18.60
N LYS A 68 -6.16 21.64 -19.22
CA LYS A 68 -4.80 21.36 -19.71
C LYS A 68 -3.79 22.07 -18.82
N VAL A 69 -2.86 21.31 -18.28
CA VAL A 69 -1.76 21.81 -17.45
C VAL A 69 -0.46 21.66 -18.22
N SER A 70 0.20 22.78 -18.53
CA SER A 70 1.36 22.81 -19.43
C SER A 70 2.62 22.18 -18.82
N HIS A 71 3.55 21.76 -19.71
CA HIS A 71 4.84 21.13 -19.36
C HIS A 71 5.97 22.13 -19.05
N GLU A 72 5.70 23.44 -19.02
CA GLU A 72 6.73 24.48 -18.94
C GLU A 72 7.04 24.91 -17.50
N LYS A 73 8.22 25.53 -17.28
CA LYS A 73 8.66 26.05 -15.97
C LYS A 73 7.69 27.06 -15.32
N ARG A 74 6.82 27.69 -16.12
CA ARG A 74 5.66 28.43 -15.65
C ARG A 74 4.41 27.67 -16.10
N GLN A 75 3.90 26.81 -15.23
CA GLN A 75 2.70 26.04 -15.51
C GLN A 75 1.53 26.98 -15.80
N THR A 76 1.05 26.93 -17.03
CA THR A 76 -0.16 27.62 -17.46
C THR A 76 -1.29 26.61 -17.50
N VAL A 77 -2.44 26.99 -16.96
CA VAL A 77 -3.64 26.16 -16.97
C VAL A 77 -4.61 26.74 -17.99
N GLN A 78 -4.96 25.96 -19.01
CA GLN A 78 -6.01 26.30 -19.97
C GLN A 78 -7.27 25.53 -19.58
N MET A 79 -8.39 26.23 -19.50
CA MET A 79 -9.67 25.65 -19.10
C MET A 79 -10.76 26.02 -20.10
N GLU A 80 -11.48 25.00 -20.56
CA GLU A 80 -12.69 25.14 -21.36
C GLU A 80 -13.83 24.49 -20.56
N SER A 81 -15.00 25.11 -20.50
CA SER A 81 -16.12 24.58 -19.71
C SER A 81 -17.45 24.74 -20.41
N GLN A 82 -18.38 23.83 -20.14
CA GLN A 82 -19.76 23.88 -20.58
C GLN A 82 -20.69 23.60 -19.40
N ILE A 83 -21.76 24.38 -19.28
CA ILE A 83 -22.84 24.16 -18.32
C ILE A 83 -23.90 23.29 -19.00
N TYR A 84 -24.40 22.30 -18.28
CA TYR A 84 -25.52 21.47 -18.68
C TYR A 84 -26.68 21.68 -17.72
N ASP A 85 -27.88 21.83 -18.27
CA ASP A 85 -29.09 21.92 -17.47
C ASP A 85 -29.43 20.52 -16.92
N THR A 86 -29.69 20.46 -15.61
CA THR A 86 -30.13 19.23 -14.93
C THR A 86 -31.55 19.44 -14.42
N PRO A 87 -32.58 18.96 -15.15
CA PRO A 87 -33.97 19.13 -14.77
C PRO A 87 -34.32 18.54 -13.39
N GLU A 88 -35.37 19.08 -12.75
CA GLU A 88 -35.80 18.66 -11.42
C GLU A 88 -36.25 17.19 -11.37
N ASP A 89 -36.88 16.69 -12.45
CA ASP A 89 -37.28 15.29 -12.56
C ASP A 89 -36.09 14.33 -12.69
N ILE A 90 -34.91 14.83 -13.11
CA ILE A 90 -33.64 14.08 -13.09
C ILE A 90 -33.04 14.08 -11.69
N MET A 91 -33.00 15.23 -11.01
CA MET A 91 -32.45 15.36 -9.64
C MET A 91 -33.26 14.56 -8.59
N HIS A 92 -34.56 14.41 -8.79
CA HIS A 92 -35.48 13.67 -7.91
C HIS A 92 -35.90 12.29 -8.47
N GLY A 93 -35.34 11.87 -9.61
CA GLY A 93 -35.69 10.63 -10.29
C GLY A 93 -34.99 9.39 -9.70
N SER A 94 -34.67 8.45 -10.58
CA SER A 94 -33.81 7.30 -10.24
C SER A 94 -32.33 7.64 -10.46
N GLY A 95 -31.44 7.02 -9.69
CA GLY A 95 -30.00 7.09 -9.89
C GLY A 95 -29.58 6.71 -11.32
N THR A 96 -30.21 5.70 -11.91
CA THR A 96 -29.95 5.32 -13.31
C THR A 96 -30.21 6.48 -14.27
N ARG A 97 -31.36 7.15 -14.18
CA ARG A 97 -31.66 8.34 -14.99
C ARG A 97 -30.66 9.48 -14.75
N LEU A 98 -30.25 9.72 -13.50
CA LEU A 98 -29.26 10.74 -13.18
C LEU A 98 -27.91 10.46 -13.85
N PHE A 99 -27.36 9.25 -13.68
CA PHE A 99 -26.06 8.91 -14.25
C PHE A 99 -26.10 8.70 -15.76
N ASP A 100 -27.23 8.25 -16.34
CA ASP A 100 -27.43 8.23 -17.79
C ASP A 100 -27.38 9.66 -18.36
N HIS A 101 -27.99 10.64 -17.68
CA HIS A 101 -27.92 12.05 -18.07
C HIS A 101 -26.49 12.61 -17.95
N VAL A 102 -25.75 12.31 -16.87
CA VAL A 102 -24.35 12.72 -16.72
C VAL A 102 -23.48 12.13 -17.83
N ALA A 103 -23.65 10.84 -18.16
CA ALA A 103 -22.94 10.18 -19.24
C ALA A 103 -23.32 10.75 -20.62
N GLU A 104 -24.56 11.19 -20.81
CA GLU A 104 -24.98 11.86 -22.03
C GLU A 104 -24.29 13.21 -22.21
N CYS A 105 -24.29 14.05 -21.18
CA CYS A 105 -23.62 15.35 -21.23
C CYS A 105 -22.11 15.20 -21.43
N LEU A 106 -21.48 14.19 -20.82
CA LEU A 106 -20.06 13.91 -21.04
C LEU A 106 -19.78 13.50 -22.50
N GLY A 107 -20.62 12.64 -23.09
CA GLY A 107 -20.50 12.26 -24.49
C GLY A 107 -20.64 13.44 -25.45
N ASP A 108 -21.63 14.31 -25.22
CA ASP A 108 -21.82 15.55 -25.99
C ASP A 108 -20.62 16.50 -25.86
N PHE A 109 -20.11 16.68 -24.65
CA PHE A 109 -18.92 17.51 -24.40
C PHE A 109 -17.70 16.98 -25.17
N MET A 110 -17.42 15.68 -25.07
CA MET A 110 -16.28 15.05 -25.74
C MET A 110 -16.40 15.09 -27.26
N GLU A 111 -17.61 14.98 -27.80
CA GLU A 111 -17.89 15.13 -29.23
C GLU A 111 -17.59 16.55 -29.72
N LYS A 112 -18.16 17.56 -29.04
CA LYS A 112 -17.94 18.99 -29.37
C LYS A 112 -16.48 19.37 -29.30
N GLN A 113 -15.73 18.80 -28.35
CA GLN A 113 -14.31 19.03 -28.16
C GLN A 113 -13.41 18.16 -29.03
N LYS A 114 -13.96 17.17 -29.76
CA LYS A 114 -13.23 16.19 -30.59
C LYS A 114 -12.14 15.47 -29.79
N ILE A 115 -12.53 14.86 -28.68
CA ILE A 115 -11.62 14.19 -27.74
C ILE A 115 -12.07 12.78 -27.31
N LYS A 116 -13.11 12.21 -27.94
CA LYS A 116 -13.59 10.85 -27.63
C LYS A 116 -12.53 9.77 -27.80
N ASP A 117 -11.61 9.96 -28.72
CA ASP A 117 -10.50 9.06 -29.06
C ASP A 117 -9.31 9.15 -28.11
N LYS A 118 -9.24 10.20 -27.27
CA LYS A 118 -8.03 10.51 -26.48
C LYS A 118 -7.93 9.80 -25.13
N LYS A 119 -8.99 9.13 -24.68
CA LYS A 119 -9.08 8.45 -23.37
C LYS A 119 -8.54 9.32 -22.22
N LEU A 120 -9.00 10.57 -22.16
CA LEU A 120 -8.52 11.52 -21.15
C LEU A 120 -8.95 11.07 -19.75
N PRO A 121 -8.07 11.17 -18.73
CA PRO A 121 -8.44 10.88 -17.36
C PRO A 121 -9.50 11.88 -16.86
N VAL A 122 -10.45 11.38 -16.09
CA VAL A 122 -11.61 12.13 -15.62
C VAL A 122 -11.57 12.26 -14.09
N GLY A 123 -11.61 13.50 -13.62
CA GLY A 123 -11.90 13.83 -12.23
C GLY A 123 -13.38 14.12 -12.04
N PHE A 124 -13.95 13.67 -10.94
CA PHE A 124 -15.35 13.91 -10.63
C PHE A 124 -15.50 14.68 -9.32
N THR A 125 -15.74 15.99 -9.42
CA THR A 125 -16.25 16.76 -8.29
C THR A 125 -17.70 16.37 -8.03
N PHE A 126 -17.94 15.74 -6.90
CA PHE A 126 -19.24 15.29 -6.46
C PHE A 126 -19.51 15.85 -5.05
N SER A 127 -20.30 16.92 -4.99
CA SER A 127 -20.46 17.75 -3.78
C SER A 127 -21.41 17.14 -2.74
N PHE A 128 -21.17 15.89 -2.33
CA PHE A 128 -21.99 15.19 -1.34
C PHE A 128 -21.11 14.41 -0.37
N PRO A 129 -21.63 14.06 0.83
CA PRO A 129 -20.92 13.21 1.77
C PRO A 129 -20.69 11.82 1.17
N CYS A 130 -19.43 11.48 0.89
CA CYS A 130 -19.03 10.16 0.39
C CYS A 130 -18.03 9.49 1.34
N ALA A 131 -18.27 8.22 1.67
CA ALA A 131 -17.22 7.38 2.21
C ALA A 131 -16.30 6.93 1.06
N GLN A 132 -14.99 6.98 1.30
CA GLN A 132 -13.97 6.60 0.35
C GLN A 132 -12.97 5.69 1.05
N THR A 133 -12.48 4.68 0.35
CA THR A 133 -11.30 3.90 0.78
C THR A 133 -10.08 4.14 -0.11
N LYS A 134 -10.29 4.86 -1.22
CA LYS A 134 -9.30 5.24 -2.25
C LYS A 134 -9.87 6.38 -3.11
N LEU A 135 -9.02 7.04 -3.89
CA LEU A 135 -9.39 8.23 -4.68
C LEU A 135 -10.46 7.96 -5.75
N ASP A 136 -10.45 6.78 -6.38
CA ASP A 136 -11.36 6.36 -7.46
C ASP A 136 -12.64 5.67 -6.96
N GLU A 137 -13.02 5.90 -5.70
CA GLU A 137 -14.23 5.36 -5.08
C GLU A 137 -14.98 6.47 -4.34
N GLY A 138 -16.32 6.47 -4.42
CA GLY A 138 -17.16 7.37 -3.63
C GLY A 138 -18.52 6.78 -3.30
N ILE A 139 -18.66 6.18 -2.12
CA ILE A 139 -19.93 5.64 -1.63
C ILE A 139 -20.76 6.79 -1.06
N LEU A 140 -21.84 7.16 -1.74
CA LEU A 140 -22.72 8.23 -1.26
C LEU A 140 -23.35 7.84 0.08
N LEU A 141 -23.12 8.60 1.15
CA LEU A 141 -23.72 8.34 2.45
C LEU A 141 -25.18 8.80 2.51
N THR A 142 -25.42 10.04 2.10
CA THR A 142 -26.75 10.65 2.07
C THR A 142 -26.79 11.78 1.08
N TRP A 143 -27.92 11.96 0.41
CA TRP A 143 -28.16 13.17 -0.36
C TRP A 143 -28.31 14.40 0.54
N THR A 144 -27.91 15.55 0.01
CA THR A 144 -28.08 16.88 0.62
C THR A 144 -28.57 17.87 -0.44
N LYS A 145 -28.88 19.12 -0.03
CA LYS A 145 -29.32 20.21 -0.91
C LYS A 145 -30.60 19.87 -1.68
N ARG A 146 -30.53 19.78 -3.01
CA ARG A 146 -31.67 19.63 -3.94
C ARG A 146 -31.75 18.24 -4.59
N PHE A 147 -30.82 17.34 -4.30
CA PHE A 147 -30.78 16.03 -4.94
C PHE A 147 -31.50 15.00 -4.06
N LYS A 148 -32.23 14.07 -4.68
CA LYS A 148 -32.81 12.91 -3.98
C LYS A 148 -33.05 11.73 -4.93
N ALA A 149 -32.10 11.48 -5.83
CA ALA A 149 -32.21 10.37 -6.78
C ALA A 149 -32.17 9.01 -6.05
N SER A 150 -33.16 8.16 -6.29
CA SER A 150 -33.30 6.86 -5.62
C SER A 150 -32.25 5.83 -6.08
N GLY A 151 -31.82 4.93 -5.20
CA GLY A 151 -30.86 3.87 -5.53
C GLY A 151 -29.40 4.33 -5.70
N VAL A 152 -29.04 5.48 -5.11
CA VAL A 152 -27.66 6.01 -5.10
C VAL A 152 -27.05 6.03 -3.70
N GLU A 153 -27.83 6.36 -2.66
CA GLU A 153 -27.35 6.29 -1.27
C GLU A 153 -26.93 4.85 -0.93
N GLY A 154 -25.74 4.68 -0.36
CA GLY A 154 -25.09 3.39 -0.10
C GLY A 154 -24.38 2.77 -1.31
N ALA A 155 -24.44 3.38 -2.49
CA ALA A 155 -23.77 2.89 -3.70
C ALA A 155 -22.56 3.77 -4.08
N ASP A 156 -21.58 3.13 -4.72
CA ASP A 156 -20.41 3.80 -5.28
C ASP A 156 -20.76 4.52 -6.59
N VAL A 157 -20.66 5.85 -6.56
CA VAL A 157 -21.04 6.71 -7.69
C VAL A 157 -20.12 6.54 -8.90
N VAL A 158 -18.87 6.09 -8.70
CA VAL A 158 -17.94 5.79 -9.80
C VAL A 158 -18.45 4.57 -10.58
N LYS A 159 -18.84 3.51 -9.87
CA LYS A 159 -19.44 2.31 -10.49
C LYS A 159 -20.75 2.65 -11.21
N LEU A 160 -21.58 3.51 -10.64
CA LEU A 160 -22.83 3.94 -11.28
C LEU A 160 -22.58 4.74 -12.57
N LEU A 161 -21.61 5.67 -12.55
CA LEU A 161 -21.23 6.44 -13.72
C LEU A 161 -20.59 5.55 -14.80
N ASN A 162 -19.65 4.67 -14.42
CA ASN A 162 -19.05 3.70 -15.34
C ASN A 162 -20.08 2.77 -15.98
N LYS A 163 -21.10 2.36 -15.22
CA LYS A 163 -22.22 1.57 -15.76
C LYS A 163 -23.03 2.34 -16.80
N ALA A 164 -23.30 3.63 -16.56
CA ALA A 164 -24.02 4.48 -17.51
C ALA A 164 -23.20 4.75 -18.79
N ILE A 165 -21.90 5.02 -18.66
CA ILE A 165 -20.98 5.18 -19.80
C ILE A 165 -20.92 3.89 -20.63
N LYS A 166 -20.73 2.74 -19.97
CA LYS A 166 -20.69 1.43 -20.64
C LYS A 166 -22.01 1.08 -21.34
N LYS A 167 -23.16 1.43 -20.75
CA LYS A 167 -24.48 1.26 -21.37
C LYS A 167 -24.62 2.06 -22.66
N ARG A 168 -23.99 3.24 -22.72
CA ARG A 168 -24.02 4.13 -23.89
C ARG A 168 -23.11 3.65 -25.01
N GLY A 169 -21.87 3.28 -24.68
CA GLY A 169 -20.91 2.61 -25.58
C GLY A 169 -20.32 3.47 -26.71
N ASP A 170 -20.52 4.79 -26.71
CA ASP A 170 -20.02 5.72 -27.75
C ASP A 170 -18.70 6.42 -27.41
N TYR A 171 -18.15 6.20 -26.20
CA TYR A 171 -16.81 6.63 -25.76
C TYR A 171 -16.34 5.83 -24.53
N ASP A 172 -15.04 5.89 -24.25
CA ASP A 172 -14.43 5.42 -23.01
C ASP A 172 -14.05 6.62 -22.13
N ALA A 173 -14.26 6.52 -20.83
CA ALA A 173 -13.83 7.51 -19.85
C ALA A 173 -13.27 6.81 -18.61
N ASP A 174 -12.11 7.27 -18.15
CA ASP A 174 -11.39 6.70 -17.02
C ASP A 174 -11.55 7.60 -15.80
N ILE A 175 -12.48 7.24 -14.91
CA ILE A 175 -12.76 8.01 -13.70
C ILE A 175 -11.69 7.71 -12.64
N MET A 176 -10.67 8.56 -12.56
CA MET A 176 -9.49 8.35 -11.72
C MET A 176 -9.64 8.90 -10.30
N ALA A 177 -10.55 9.86 -10.09
CA ALA A 177 -10.73 10.50 -8.80
C ALA A 177 -12.15 11.01 -8.59
N VAL A 178 -12.67 10.87 -7.38
CA VAL A 178 -13.86 11.56 -6.88
C VAL A 178 -13.45 12.47 -5.73
N VAL A 179 -13.83 13.74 -5.80
CA VAL A 179 -13.52 14.74 -4.78
C VAL A 179 -14.74 15.56 -4.41
N ASN A 180 -14.79 16.05 -3.17
CA ASN A 180 -15.77 17.05 -2.77
C ASN A 180 -15.40 18.43 -3.36
N ASP A 181 -16.37 19.34 -3.51
CA ASP A 181 -16.13 20.68 -4.03
C ASP A 181 -15.27 21.55 -3.10
N THR A 182 -15.30 21.31 -1.78
CA THR A 182 -14.35 21.94 -0.85
C THR A 182 -12.92 21.53 -1.17
N VAL A 183 -12.68 20.25 -1.45
CA VAL A 183 -11.35 19.70 -1.79
C VAL A 183 -10.89 20.29 -3.12
N GLY A 184 -11.75 20.28 -4.15
CA GLY A 184 -11.46 20.94 -5.43
C GLY A 184 -11.15 22.43 -5.28
N THR A 185 -11.85 23.13 -4.38
CA THR A 185 -11.57 24.55 -4.08
C THR A 185 -10.22 24.72 -3.39
N MET A 186 -9.90 23.90 -2.38
CA MET A 186 -8.62 23.92 -1.69
C MET A 186 -7.45 23.69 -2.65
N MET A 187 -7.59 22.70 -3.54
CA MET A 187 -6.58 22.35 -4.55
C MET A 187 -6.43 23.44 -5.61
N THR A 188 -7.53 24.04 -6.06
CA THR A 188 -7.51 25.16 -7.01
C THR A 188 -6.74 26.35 -6.45
N CYS A 189 -7.03 26.73 -5.21
CA CYS A 189 -6.35 27.82 -4.52
C CYS A 189 -4.92 27.44 -4.10
N GLY A 190 -4.67 26.18 -3.76
CA GLY A 190 -3.36 25.64 -3.39
C GLY A 190 -2.36 25.67 -4.54
N PHE A 191 -2.83 25.48 -5.77
CA PHE A 191 -2.03 25.68 -6.97
C PHE A 191 -1.48 27.11 -7.05
N ASP A 192 -2.29 28.11 -6.69
CA ASP A 192 -1.89 29.53 -6.77
C ASP A 192 -1.20 30.04 -5.49
N ASP A 193 -1.43 29.40 -4.34
CA ASP A 193 -0.84 29.73 -3.04
C ASP A 193 -0.55 28.47 -2.22
N GLN A 194 0.74 28.13 -2.10
CA GLN A 194 1.25 26.96 -1.37
C GLN A 194 0.98 26.98 0.16
N ARG A 195 0.34 28.03 0.68
CA ARG A 195 -0.15 28.09 2.06
C ARG A 195 -1.61 27.69 2.21
N CYS A 196 -2.29 27.31 1.14
CA CYS A 196 -3.68 26.88 1.19
C CYS A 196 -3.80 25.57 1.96
N GLU A 197 -4.53 25.58 3.07
CA GLU A 197 -4.74 24.39 3.91
C GLU A 197 -6.21 24.16 4.24
N VAL A 198 -7.09 25.03 3.74
CA VAL A 198 -8.54 24.97 3.97
C VAL A 198 -9.27 25.29 2.67
N GLY A 199 -10.27 24.50 2.32
CA GLY A 199 -11.24 24.80 1.26
C GLY A 199 -12.62 24.97 1.86
N ILE A 200 -13.32 26.05 1.51
CA ILE A 200 -14.66 26.34 2.03
C ILE A 200 -15.63 26.63 0.89
N ILE A 201 -16.81 26.02 0.99
CA ILE A 201 -17.96 26.32 0.13
C ILE A 201 -19.02 27.06 0.93
N ILE A 202 -19.47 28.20 0.40
CA ILE A 202 -20.57 29.01 0.93
C ILE A 202 -21.49 29.42 -0.23
N GLY A 203 -22.29 28.45 -0.70
CA GLY A 203 -23.13 28.57 -1.89
C GLY A 203 -24.53 28.02 -1.64
N THR A 204 -25.01 27.11 -2.51
CA THR A 204 -26.28 26.39 -2.29
C THR A 204 -26.26 25.62 -0.97
N GLY A 205 -25.17 24.90 -0.73
CA GLY A 205 -24.85 24.32 0.57
C GLY A 205 -23.69 25.07 1.24
N THR A 206 -23.24 24.54 2.37
CA THR A 206 -21.96 24.93 2.96
C THR A 206 -21.19 23.72 3.46
N ASN A 207 -19.88 23.75 3.23
CA ASN A 207 -18.98 22.73 3.74
C ASN A 207 -17.55 23.30 3.88
N ALA A 208 -16.69 22.62 4.63
CA ALA A 208 -15.27 22.88 4.65
C ALA A 208 -14.45 21.59 4.67
N CYS A 209 -13.25 21.67 4.07
CA CYS A 209 -12.20 20.68 4.26
C CYS A 209 -10.90 21.36 4.68
N TYR A 210 -10.00 20.60 5.29
CA TYR A 210 -8.67 21.10 5.67
C TYR A 210 -7.62 19.98 5.68
N MET A 211 -6.33 20.33 5.70
CA MET A 211 -5.23 19.37 5.84
C MET A 211 -5.03 18.98 7.32
N GLU A 212 -5.33 17.73 7.67
CA GLU A 212 -5.09 17.15 9.00
C GLU A 212 -3.83 16.28 9.01
N GLU A 213 -3.18 16.14 10.16
CA GLU A 213 -2.03 15.25 10.32
C GLU A 213 -2.51 13.79 10.33
N LEU A 214 -1.85 12.91 9.57
CA LEU A 214 -2.31 11.52 9.40
C LEU A 214 -2.42 10.77 10.74
N ARG A 215 -1.49 11.06 11.68
CA ARG A 215 -1.50 10.54 13.06
C ARG A 215 -2.74 10.89 13.90
N HIS A 216 -3.60 11.79 13.44
CA HIS A 216 -4.84 12.15 14.11
C HIS A 216 -6.08 11.56 13.41
N ILE A 217 -5.91 10.73 12.38
CA ILE A 217 -6.99 10.17 11.57
C ILE A 217 -7.06 8.66 11.83
N ASP A 218 -7.68 8.26 12.93
CA ASP A 218 -7.68 6.86 13.39
C ASP A 218 -8.33 5.87 12.41
N LEU A 219 -9.12 6.38 11.47
CA LEU A 219 -9.84 5.62 10.43
C LEU A 219 -8.96 5.25 9.23
N VAL A 220 -7.74 5.81 9.13
CA VAL A 220 -6.80 5.56 8.04
C VAL A 220 -5.51 5.03 8.64
N GLU A 221 -5.02 3.89 8.13
CA GLU A 221 -3.74 3.36 8.59
C GLU A 221 -2.57 4.23 8.10
N GLY A 222 -1.69 4.60 9.02
CA GLY A 222 -0.51 5.44 8.79
C GLY A 222 -0.43 6.61 9.76
N ASP A 223 0.78 7.15 9.95
CA ASP A 223 1.06 8.24 10.90
C ASP A 223 1.88 9.39 10.29
N GLU A 224 2.21 9.29 9.01
CA GLU A 224 3.13 10.19 8.31
C GLU A 224 2.42 11.14 7.33
N GLY A 225 2.90 12.38 7.29
CA GLY A 225 2.35 13.39 6.42
C GLY A 225 0.92 13.79 6.82
N ARG A 226 0.17 14.24 5.83
CA ARG A 226 -1.15 14.86 6.04
C ARG A 226 -2.16 14.27 5.07
N MET A 227 -3.43 14.41 5.40
CA MET A 227 -4.52 14.11 4.49
C MET A 227 -5.59 15.19 4.61
N CYS A 228 -6.18 15.56 3.47
CA CYS A 228 -7.33 16.43 3.48
C CYS A 228 -8.53 15.70 4.09
N ILE A 229 -9.15 16.31 5.08
CA ILE A 229 -10.40 15.84 5.70
C ILE A 229 -11.54 16.71 5.23
N ASN A 230 -12.60 16.06 4.73
CA ASN A 230 -13.87 16.69 4.47
C ASN A 230 -14.73 16.66 5.75
N THR A 231 -14.98 17.83 6.36
CA THR A 231 -15.66 17.89 7.66
C THR A 231 -17.12 17.46 7.59
N GLU A 232 -17.80 17.72 6.47
CA GLU A 232 -19.26 17.67 6.35
C GLU A 232 -19.95 18.46 7.47
N TRP A 233 -19.45 19.67 7.75
CA TRP A 233 -19.91 20.51 8.86
C TRP A 233 -21.39 20.92 8.78
N GLY A 234 -22.06 20.65 7.65
CA GLY A 234 -23.45 21.00 7.46
C GLY A 234 -24.37 20.27 8.43
N ALA A 235 -23.98 19.05 8.83
CA ALA A 235 -24.65 18.19 9.80
C ALA A 235 -24.36 18.55 11.26
N PHE A 236 -23.52 19.57 11.53
CA PHE A 236 -23.26 20.03 12.89
C PHE A 236 -24.58 20.41 13.58
N GLY A 237 -24.86 19.86 14.76
CA GLY A 237 -26.11 20.10 15.46
C GLY A 237 -27.25 19.13 15.17
N ASP A 238 -27.08 18.16 14.25
CA ASP A 238 -28.11 17.18 13.88
C ASP A 238 -28.54 16.25 15.05
N ASP A 239 -27.73 16.17 16.11
CA ASP A 239 -28.01 15.47 17.37
C ASP A 239 -28.72 16.33 18.43
N GLY A 240 -29.00 17.60 18.10
CA GLY A 240 -29.65 18.56 18.98
C GLY A 240 -28.71 19.46 19.78
N MET A 241 -27.38 19.35 19.63
CA MET A 241 -26.44 20.18 20.40
C MET A 241 -26.49 21.69 20.07
N LEU A 242 -27.20 22.09 19.00
CA LEU A 242 -27.40 23.49 18.61
C LEU A 242 -28.84 23.98 18.85
N GLU A 243 -29.69 23.21 19.56
CA GLU A 243 -31.09 23.60 19.79
C GLU A 243 -31.25 24.92 20.54
N ASP A 244 -30.28 25.26 21.41
CA ASP A 244 -30.25 26.50 22.17
C ASP A 244 -30.05 27.74 21.30
N ILE A 245 -29.43 27.60 20.14
CA ILE A 245 -29.22 28.71 19.18
C ILE A 245 -30.22 28.71 18.03
N ARG A 246 -30.91 27.59 17.79
CA ARG A 246 -31.94 27.46 16.74
C ARG A 246 -33.23 28.15 17.14
N THR A 247 -33.79 28.92 16.22
CA THR A 247 -35.05 29.65 16.41
C THR A 247 -36.25 28.86 15.91
N GLU A 248 -37.46 29.36 16.16
CA GLU A 248 -38.69 28.81 15.57
C GLU A 248 -38.65 28.79 14.03
N PHE A 249 -38.01 29.80 13.41
CA PHE A 249 -37.88 29.89 11.96
C PHE A 249 -36.96 28.80 11.41
N ASP A 250 -35.87 28.50 12.13
CA ASP A 250 -34.94 27.42 11.77
C ASP A 250 -35.60 26.03 11.92
N ARG A 251 -36.59 25.88 12.80
CA ARG A 251 -37.39 24.66 12.95
C ARG A 251 -38.49 24.55 11.88
N GLU A 252 -39.07 25.67 11.46
CA GLU A 252 -40.07 25.68 10.39
C GLU A 252 -39.46 25.40 9.00
N ILE A 253 -38.31 26.01 8.68
CA ILE A 253 -37.61 25.73 7.42
C ILE A 253 -37.16 24.27 7.33
N ASP A 254 -36.74 23.68 8.46
CA ASP A 254 -36.32 22.29 8.55
C ASP A 254 -37.49 21.32 8.31
N ARG A 255 -38.63 21.55 8.98
CA ARG A 255 -39.87 20.76 8.78
C ARG A 255 -40.33 20.74 7.33
N GLY A 256 -40.17 21.86 6.61
CA GLY A 256 -40.55 21.98 5.21
C GLY A 256 -39.46 21.56 4.21
N SER A 257 -38.30 21.07 4.65
CA SER A 257 -37.16 20.73 3.78
C SER A 257 -37.25 19.31 3.19
N LEU A 258 -36.38 18.99 2.23
CA LEU A 258 -36.27 17.64 1.65
C LEU A 258 -35.65 16.62 2.63
N ASN A 259 -34.98 17.10 3.66
CA ASN A 259 -34.24 16.29 4.63
C ASN A 259 -34.48 16.79 6.07
N PRO A 260 -35.71 16.70 6.61
CA PRO A 260 -36.01 17.16 7.96
C PRO A 260 -35.11 16.50 9.02
N GLY A 261 -34.65 17.29 10.00
CA GLY A 261 -33.77 16.82 11.07
C GLY A 261 -32.32 16.57 10.64
N LYS A 262 -31.95 16.93 9.41
CA LYS A 262 -30.59 16.80 8.88
C LYS A 262 -30.04 18.13 8.38
N GLN A 263 -28.73 18.26 8.33
CA GLN A 263 -28.03 19.45 7.82
C GLN A 263 -28.48 20.73 8.54
N LEU A 264 -28.67 20.66 9.86
CA LEU A 264 -29.28 21.74 10.64
C LEU A 264 -28.42 22.99 10.67
N PHE A 265 -27.09 22.87 10.79
CA PHE A 265 -26.18 24.00 10.69
C PHE A 265 -26.18 24.60 9.28
N GLU A 266 -26.14 23.78 8.23
CA GLU A 266 -26.21 24.25 6.84
C GLU A 266 -27.49 25.08 6.59
N LYS A 267 -28.63 24.63 7.12
CA LYS A 267 -29.92 25.33 7.01
C LYS A 267 -29.92 26.72 7.66
N MET A 268 -29.03 26.97 8.62
CA MET A 268 -28.90 28.29 9.24
C MET A 268 -28.05 29.27 8.45
N VAL A 269 -27.26 28.80 7.48
CA VAL A 269 -26.16 29.59 6.88
C VAL A 269 -26.15 29.62 5.34
N SER A 270 -26.54 28.54 4.66
CA SER A 270 -26.30 28.45 3.22
C SER A 270 -27.29 29.29 2.39
N GLY A 271 -26.91 29.56 1.15
CA GLY A 271 -27.68 30.34 0.21
C GLY A 271 -28.98 29.66 -0.26
N MET A 272 -29.16 28.35 -0.08
CA MET A 272 -30.44 27.70 -0.39
C MET A 272 -31.55 28.10 0.60
N TYR A 273 -31.18 28.38 1.85
CA TYR A 273 -32.13 28.55 2.96
C TYR A 273 -32.30 30.00 3.41
N MET A 274 -31.28 30.84 3.18
CA MET A 274 -31.26 32.23 3.67
C MET A 274 -32.47 33.07 3.24
N GLY A 275 -32.86 33.04 1.97
CA GLY A 275 -34.03 33.77 1.48
C GLY A 275 -35.35 33.27 2.09
N GLU A 276 -35.52 31.96 2.21
CA GLU A 276 -36.72 31.36 2.80
C GLU A 276 -36.82 31.67 4.29
N LEU A 277 -35.70 31.70 5.00
CA LEU A 277 -35.67 32.12 6.40
C LEU A 277 -36.13 33.56 6.58
N VAL A 278 -35.68 34.47 5.70
CA VAL A 278 -36.18 35.86 5.68
C VAL A 278 -37.68 35.85 5.42
N ARG A 279 -38.18 35.12 4.41
CA ARG A 279 -39.62 35.03 4.12
C ARG A 279 -40.46 34.65 5.33
N LEU A 280 -40.04 33.61 6.07
CA LEU A 280 -40.76 33.13 7.26
C LEU A 280 -40.83 34.21 8.35
N ILE A 281 -39.74 34.94 8.56
CA ILE A 281 -39.72 36.09 9.48
C ILE A 281 -40.70 37.17 9.01
N LEU A 282 -40.70 37.52 7.72
CA LEU A 282 -41.61 38.52 7.16
C LEU A 282 -43.08 38.08 7.29
N VAL A 283 -43.40 36.81 7.07
CA VAL A 283 -44.74 36.25 7.26
C VAL A 283 -45.19 36.40 8.70
N LYS A 284 -44.33 36.06 9.67
CA LYS A 284 -44.67 36.21 11.09
C LYS A 284 -44.88 37.68 11.47
N MET A 285 -43.98 38.56 11.05
CA MET A 285 -44.09 39.99 11.31
C MET A 285 -45.36 40.61 10.69
N ALA A 286 -45.74 40.18 9.48
CA ALA A 286 -46.98 40.61 8.85
C ALA A 286 -48.21 40.07 9.61
N LYS A 287 -48.22 38.80 10.05
CA LYS A 287 -49.29 38.24 10.89
C LYS A 287 -49.50 38.99 12.21
N GLU A 288 -48.41 39.52 12.76
CA GLU A 288 -48.42 40.31 14.00
C GLU A 288 -48.65 41.81 13.75
N GLY A 289 -48.92 42.23 12.51
CA GLY A 289 -49.20 43.62 12.15
C GLY A 289 -47.98 44.56 12.17
N MET A 290 -46.77 44.02 12.31
CA MET A 290 -45.51 44.79 12.37
C MET A 290 -44.97 45.20 11.00
N LEU A 291 -45.43 44.56 9.93
CA LEU A 291 -45.10 44.89 8.55
C LEU A 291 -46.35 44.96 7.70
N PHE A 292 -46.30 45.80 6.67
CA PHE A 292 -47.31 45.92 5.62
C PHE A 292 -48.73 46.20 6.16
N GLU A 293 -48.83 46.86 7.32
CA GLU A 293 -50.10 47.11 8.04
C GLU A 293 -50.92 45.82 8.29
N GLY A 294 -50.24 44.68 8.45
CA GLY A 294 -50.87 43.38 8.63
C GLY A 294 -51.31 42.68 7.33
N ARG A 295 -51.05 43.27 6.17
CA ARG A 295 -51.40 42.70 4.87
C ARG A 295 -50.54 41.47 4.56
N ILE A 296 -51.20 40.36 4.23
CA ILE A 296 -50.56 39.11 3.81
C ILE A 296 -51.09 38.72 2.44
N THR A 297 -50.18 38.31 1.55
CA THR A 297 -50.51 37.87 0.19
C THR A 297 -50.21 36.39 -0.02
N PRO A 298 -50.86 35.72 -0.99
CA PRO A 298 -50.52 34.36 -1.38
C PRO A 298 -49.05 34.20 -1.78
N GLU A 299 -48.48 35.20 -2.46
CA GLU A 299 -47.08 35.21 -2.87
C GLU A 299 -46.13 35.24 -1.68
N LEU A 300 -46.42 36.06 -0.65
CA LEU A 300 -45.63 36.11 0.58
C LEU A 300 -45.71 34.79 1.36
N LEU A 301 -46.87 34.11 1.34
CA LEU A 301 -47.06 32.81 1.98
C LEU A 301 -46.43 31.65 1.20
N THR A 302 -46.15 31.81 -0.09
CA THR A 302 -45.62 30.76 -0.95
C THR A 302 -44.12 30.55 -0.70
N LYS A 303 -43.75 29.33 -0.27
CA LYS A 303 -42.35 28.89 -0.10
C LYS A 303 -41.51 29.20 -1.34
N GLY A 304 -40.30 29.73 -1.13
CA GLY A 304 -39.33 29.98 -2.20
C GLY A 304 -39.55 31.24 -3.03
N LYS A 305 -40.62 32.03 -2.80
CA LYS A 305 -40.83 33.30 -3.52
C LYS A 305 -39.86 34.41 -3.11
N PHE A 306 -39.25 34.29 -1.94
CA PHE A 306 -38.17 35.19 -1.50
C PHE A 306 -36.83 34.45 -1.53
N GLU A 307 -36.04 34.66 -2.59
CA GLU A 307 -34.76 33.98 -2.79
C GLU A 307 -33.58 34.74 -2.16
N THR A 308 -32.47 34.06 -1.92
CA THR A 308 -31.24 34.67 -1.38
C THR A 308 -30.67 35.78 -2.28
N LYS A 309 -30.91 35.72 -3.60
CA LYS A 309 -30.56 36.83 -4.50
C LYS A 309 -31.30 38.12 -4.16
N HIS A 310 -32.51 38.04 -3.61
CA HIS A 310 -33.28 39.18 -3.12
C HIS A 310 -32.62 39.77 -1.88
N VAL A 311 -32.18 38.93 -0.92
CA VAL A 311 -31.39 39.36 0.25
C VAL A 311 -30.16 40.17 -0.19
N SER A 312 -29.39 39.62 -1.13
CA SER A 312 -28.19 40.30 -1.66
C SER A 312 -28.51 41.62 -2.37
N ALA A 313 -29.61 41.69 -3.11
CA ALA A 313 -30.04 42.93 -3.79
C ALA A 313 -30.47 44.01 -2.79
N ILE A 314 -31.20 43.62 -1.75
CA ILE A 314 -31.71 44.51 -0.68
C ILE A 314 -30.57 45.04 0.18
N GLU A 315 -29.51 44.27 0.38
CA GLU A 315 -28.33 44.71 1.14
C GLU A 315 -27.31 45.52 0.33
N LYS A 316 -27.62 45.95 -0.90
CA LYS A 316 -26.73 46.86 -1.65
C LYS A 316 -26.71 48.26 -1.01
N THR A 317 -25.52 48.82 -0.81
CA THR A 317 -25.33 50.12 -0.14
C THR A 317 -26.12 51.28 -0.78
N LYS A 318 -26.17 51.37 -2.11
CA LYS A 318 -26.79 52.51 -2.82
C LYS A 318 -28.24 52.26 -3.21
N GLU A 319 -28.54 51.03 -3.66
CA GLU A 319 -29.82 50.69 -4.29
C GLU A 319 -30.72 49.83 -3.40
N GLY A 320 -30.25 49.45 -2.20
CA GLY A 320 -30.87 48.41 -1.38
C GLY A 320 -32.34 48.67 -1.03
N LEU A 321 -32.68 49.89 -0.59
CA LEU A 321 -34.06 50.25 -0.27
C LEU A 321 -34.97 50.32 -1.51
N SER A 322 -34.43 50.76 -2.65
CA SER A 322 -35.16 50.75 -3.93
C SER A 322 -35.45 49.32 -4.38
N LYS A 323 -34.46 48.42 -4.25
CA LYS A 323 -34.63 46.99 -4.51
C LYS A 323 -35.60 46.33 -3.55
N ALA A 324 -35.58 46.69 -2.26
CA ALA A 324 -36.57 46.22 -1.29
C ALA A 324 -37.98 46.58 -1.74
N LYS A 325 -38.22 47.85 -2.11
CA LYS A 325 -39.52 48.30 -2.62
C LYS A 325 -39.95 47.51 -3.85
N GLU A 326 -39.08 47.35 -4.84
CA GLU A 326 -39.34 46.61 -6.09
C GLU A 326 -39.72 45.15 -5.81
N ILE A 327 -38.94 44.46 -4.98
CA ILE A 327 -39.12 43.04 -4.66
C ILE A 327 -40.39 42.82 -3.84
N LEU A 328 -40.62 43.64 -2.81
CA LEU A 328 -41.81 43.54 -1.96
C LEU A 328 -43.08 43.84 -2.76
N THR A 329 -43.07 44.83 -3.65
CA THR A 329 -44.21 45.13 -4.53
C THR A 329 -44.55 43.93 -5.43
N ARG A 330 -43.54 43.19 -5.92
CA ARG A 330 -43.75 41.97 -6.72
C ARG A 330 -44.34 40.80 -5.92
N LEU A 331 -44.25 40.84 -4.58
CA LEU A 331 -44.95 39.89 -3.71
C LEU A 331 -46.40 40.33 -3.44
N GLY A 332 -46.90 41.35 -4.13
CA GLY A 332 -48.29 41.81 -4.02
C GLY A 332 -48.58 42.64 -2.78
N VAL A 333 -47.59 42.91 -1.92
CA VAL A 333 -47.74 43.86 -0.80
C VAL A 333 -47.53 45.29 -1.29
N GLU A 334 -48.04 46.26 -0.53
CA GLU A 334 -47.83 47.69 -0.76
C GLU A 334 -46.82 48.22 0.27
N PRO A 335 -45.50 48.07 0.05
CA PRO A 335 -44.51 48.38 1.08
C PRO A 335 -44.36 49.88 1.29
N SER A 336 -44.46 50.31 2.54
CA SER A 336 -44.05 51.66 2.96
C SER A 336 -42.53 51.81 2.92
N HIS A 337 -42.04 53.04 3.14
CA HIS A 337 -40.60 53.26 3.30
C HIS A 337 -40.06 52.53 4.55
N GLU A 338 -40.82 52.54 5.65
CA GLU A 338 -40.46 51.88 6.90
C GLU A 338 -40.42 50.36 6.74
N ASP A 339 -41.35 49.77 5.99
CA ASP A 339 -41.31 48.34 5.65
C ASP A 339 -40.03 47.98 4.90
N CYS A 340 -39.61 48.81 3.94
CA CYS A 340 -38.38 48.58 3.19
C CYS A 340 -37.14 48.61 4.09
N VAL A 341 -37.09 49.54 5.05
CA VAL A 341 -36.02 49.65 6.04
C VAL A 341 -36.02 48.44 6.98
N ALA A 342 -37.18 48.04 7.49
CA ALA A 342 -37.33 46.90 8.37
C ALA A 342 -36.93 45.59 7.68
N VAL A 343 -37.40 45.35 6.45
CA VAL A 343 -37.03 44.16 5.63
C VAL A 343 -35.53 44.15 5.33
N GLN A 344 -34.93 45.30 5.02
CA GLN A 344 -33.48 45.40 4.84
C GLN A 344 -32.72 45.04 6.14
N HIS A 345 -33.23 45.47 7.30
CA HIS A 345 -32.64 45.10 8.58
C HIS A 345 -32.75 43.60 8.87
N VAL A 346 -33.91 42.98 8.60
CA VAL A 346 -34.09 41.52 8.73
C VAL A 346 -33.09 40.78 7.84
N CYS A 347 -32.94 41.19 6.58
CA CYS A 347 -31.94 40.64 5.65
C CYS A 347 -30.52 40.71 6.26
N ALA A 348 -30.15 41.89 6.76
CA ALA A 348 -28.83 42.10 7.37
C ALA A 348 -28.60 41.24 8.63
N VAL A 349 -29.61 41.05 9.48
CA VAL A 349 -29.50 40.20 10.66
C VAL A 349 -29.31 38.73 10.26
N VAL A 350 -30.10 38.23 9.31
CA VAL A 350 -30.02 36.83 8.86
C VAL A 350 -28.69 36.54 8.16
N SER A 351 -28.26 37.41 7.23
CA SER A 351 -26.99 37.21 6.51
C SER A 351 -25.77 37.39 7.42
N PHE A 352 -25.83 38.29 8.41
CA PHE A 352 -24.75 38.47 9.39
C PHE A 352 -24.67 37.31 10.38
N ARG A 353 -25.81 36.76 10.81
CA ARG A 353 -25.87 35.52 11.60
C ARG A 353 -25.13 34.40 10.88
N SER A 354 -25.42 34.21 9.60
CA SER A 354 -24.75 33.22 8.76
C SER A 354 -23.24 33.41 8.71
N ALA A 355 -22.78 34.64 8.42
CA ALA A 355 -21.35 34.96 8.39
C ALA A 355 -20.65 34.71 9.74
N ASN A 356 -21.32 34.97 10.86
CA ASN A 356 -20.78 34.73 12.19
C ASN A 356 -20.70 33.24 12.54
N LEU A 357 -21.70 32.43 12.17
CA LEU A 357 -21.69 30.99 12.40
C LEU A 357 -20.56 30.30 11.61
N ILE A 358 -20.39 30.65 10.34
CA ILE A 358 -19.25 30.17 9.54
C ILE A 358 -17.91 30.64 10.12
N ALA A 359 -17.85 31.86 10.68
CA ALA A 359 -16.64 32.34 11.33
C ALA A 359 -16.26 31.51 12.55
N ALA A 360 -17.24 31.05 13.33
CA ALA A 360 -17.01 30.22 14.51
C ALA A 360 -16.47 28.82 14.13
N THR A 361 -17.11 28.13 13.18
CA THR A 361 -16.66 26.80 12.75
C THR A 361 -15.32 26.85 12.01
N LEU A 362 -15.08 27.87 11.17
CA LEU A 362 -13.76 28.10 10.59
C LEU A 362 -12.71 28.42 11.66
N GLY A 363 -13.07 29.20 12.68
CA GLY A 363 -12.18 29.49 13.81
C GLY A 363 -11.66 28.22 14.48
N ALA A 364 -12.51 27.22 14.67
CA ALA A 364 -12.10 25.93 15.24
C ALA A 364 -11.11 25.17 14.34
N ILE A 365 -11.34 25.15 13.01
CA ILE A 365 -10.40 24.56 12.04
C ILE A 365 -9.05 25.27 12.10
N LEU A 366 -9.05 26.60 12.17
CA LEU A 366 -7.82 27.38 12.26
C LEU A 366 -7.08 27.12 13.59
N LEU A 367 -7.78 27.02 14.71
CA LEU A 367 -7.18 26.63 15.98
C LEU A 367 -6.58 25.21 15.91
N ARG A 368 -7.29 24.27 15.30
CA ARG A 368 -6.78 22.90 15.08
C ARG A 368 -5.49 22.91 14.25
N LEU A 369 -5.46 23.64 13.14
CA LEU A 369 -4.26 23.79 12.30
C LEU A 369 -3.10 24.44 13.05
N LYS A 370 -3.38 25.44 13.90
CA LYS A 370 -2.38 26.08 14.75
C LYS A 370 -1.78 25.07 15.75
N ASP A 371 -2.66 24.34 16.44
CA ASP A 371 -2.29 23.34 17.46
C ASP A 371 -1.44 22.22 16.81
N ASN A 372 -1.84 21.71 15.65
CA ASN A 372 -1.09 20.70 14.88
C ASN A 372 0.34 21.13 14.54
N LYS A 373 0.51 22.41 14.18
CA LYS A 373 1.83 22.99 13.84
C LYS A 373 2.67 23.34 15.07
N GLY A 374 2.10 23.31 16.27
CA GLY A 374 2.78 23.71 17.50
C GLY A 374 3.30 25.16 17.50
N SER A 375 2.71 26.03 16.67
CA SER A 375 3.17 27.42 16.48
C SER A 375 2.34 28.40 17.30
N PRO A 376 2.94 29.44 17.92
CA PRO A 376 2.20 30.47 18.64
C PRO A 376 1.27 31.28 17.74
N ARG A 377 1.61 31.42 16.44
CA ARG A 377 0.76 32.07 15.43
C ARG A 377 0.57 31.17 14.22
N LEU A 378 -0.62 31.20 13.64
CA LEU A 378 -0.91 30.50 12.39
C LEU A 378 -0.80 31.47 11.21
N ARG A 379 -0.15 31.04 10.14
CA ARG A 379 -0.23 31.69 8.84
C ARG A 379 -0.75 30.69 7.83
N THR A 380 -1.89 30.98 7.22
CA THR A 380 -2.55 30.04 6.30
C THR A 380 -3.41 30.77 5.27
N THR A 381 -3.73 30.08 4.19
CA THR A 381 -4.66 30.53 3.15
C THR A 381 -5.91 29.64 3.17
N VAL A 382 -7.07 30.29 3.06
CA VAL A 382 -8.38 29.65 2.95
C VAL A 382 -8.88 29.89 1.54
N GLY A 383 -8.97 28.83 0.74
CA GLY A 383 -9.64 28.84 -0.55
C GLY A 383 -11.15 28.88 -0.36
N VAL A 384 -11.83 29.81 -1.03
CA VAL A 384 -13.29 30.00 -0.88
C VAL A 384 -13.97 29.99 -2.23
N ASP A 385 -15.10 29.28 -2.31
CA ASP A 385 -16.06 29.37 -3.41
C ASP A 385 -17.50 29.38 -2.86
N GLY A 386 -18.47 29.64 -3.74
CA GLY A 386 -19.89 29.63 -3.46
C GLY A 386 -20.57 30.95 -3.80
N SER A 387 -21.78 30.84 -4.35
CA SER A 387 -22.56 31.96 -4.85
C SER A 387 -22.90 33.00 -3.79
N LEU A 388 -23.21 32.58 -2.55
CA LEU A 388 -23.53 33.50 -1.46
C LEU A 388 -22.31 34.36 -1.09
N TYR A 389 -21.14 33.75 -0.95
CA TYR A 389 -19.90 34.48 -0.64
C TYR A 389 -19.49 35.42 -1.78
N LYS A 390 -19.60 34.98 -3.04
CA LYS A 390 -19.24 35.75 -4.23
C LYS A 390 -20.17 36.94 -4.49
N MET A 391 -21.48 36.73 -4.37
CA MET A 391 -22.48 37.68 -4.89
C MET A 391 -23.02 38.63 -3.82
N HIS A 392 -22.95 38.28 -2.53
CA HIS A 392 -23.53 39.10 -1.47
C HIS A 392 -22.61 40.29 -1.12
N PRO A 393 -23.10 41.55 -1.17
CA PRO A 393 -22.27 42.76 -1.12
C PRO A 393 -21.50 42.96 0.20
N HIS A 394 -21.93 42.31 1.28
CA HIS A 394 -21.34 42.48 2.61
C HIS A 394 -20.82 41.19 3.25
N TYR A 395 -21.09 40.02 2.67
CA TYR A 395 -20.92 38.75 3.38
C TYR A 395 -19.44 38.45 3.64
N ALA A 396 -18.60 38.48 2.61
CA ALA A 396 -17.16 38.24 2.72
C ALA A 396 -16.51 39.17 3.76
N ARG A 397 -16.79 40.48 3.69
CA ARG A 397 -16.25 41.48 4.63
C ARG A 397 -16.65 41.18 6.08
N ARG A 398 -17.92 40.82 6.31
CA ARG A 398 -18.46 40.47 7.63
C ARG A 398 -17.79 39.21 8.18
N LEU A 399 -17.74 38.15 7.38
CA LEU A 399 -17.06 36.89 7.71
C LEU A 399 -15.60 37.13 8.09
N HIS A 400 -14.82 37.80 7.23
CA HIS A 400 -13.40 38.05 7.49
C HIS A 400 -13.17 38.85 8.75
N LYS A 401 -14.00 39.86 9.03
CA LYS A 401 -13.91 40.67 10.24
C LYS A 401 -14.19 39.83 11.49
N THR A 402 -15.18 38.96 11.46
CA THR A 402 -15.49 38.09 12.61
C THR A 402 -14.43 37.02 12.81
N VAL A 403 -13.93 36.37 11.76
CA VAL A 403 -12.83 35.39 11.88
C VAL A 403 -11.60 36.01 12.54
N ARG A 404 -11.12 37.17 12.05
CA ARG A 404 -9.95 37.85 12.63
C ARG A 404 -10.15 38.26 14.09
N ARG A 405 -11.41 38.46 14.53
CA ARG A 405 -11.75 38.80 15.91
C ARG A 405 -11.76 37.56 16.81
N LEU A 406 -12.27 36.43 16.31
CA LEU A 406 -12.35 35.18 17.07
C LEU A 406 -11.00 34.45 17.18
N VAL A 407 -10.15 34.55 16.16
CA VAL A 407 -8.81 33.93 16.13
C VAL A 407 -7.70 34.98 15.91
N PRO A 408 -7.44 35.87 16.89
CA PRO A 408 -6.51 37.00 16.72
C PRO A 408 -5.05 36.58 16.49
N GLU A 409 -4.69 35.34 16.83
CA GLU A 409 -3.34 34.78 16.65
C GLU A 409 -3.12 34.16 15.25
N SER A 410 -4.08 34.32 14.34
CA SER A 410 -4.02 33.76 12.98
C SER A 410 -4.00 34.84 11.90
N ASP A 411 -2.95 34.81 11.06
CA ASP A 411 -2.83 35.62 9.85
C ASP A 411 -3.43 34.86 8.66
N VAL A 412 -4.73 35.07 8.43
CA VAL A 412 -5.53 34.35 7.44
C VAL A 412 -5.67 35.14 6.13
N ARG A 413 -5.24 34.54 5.02
CA ARG A 413 -5.54 35.02 3.67
C ARG A 413 -6.77 34.28 3.13
N PHE A 414 -7.78 35.01 2.68
CA PHE A 414 -8.91 34.43 1.94
C PHE A 414 -8.64 34.57 0.44
N LEU A 415 -8.59 33.46 -0.28
CA LEU A 415 -8.37 33.43 -1.72
C LEU A 415 -9.63 32.91 -2.41
N LEU A 416 -10.18 33.69 -3.34
CA LEU A 416 -11.37 33.31 -4.08
C LEU A 416 -10.98 32.36 -5.22
N SER A 417 -11.68 31.23 -5.35
CA SER A 417 -11.55 30.39 -6.55
C SER A 417 -12.39 30.96 -7.69
N GLU A 418 -11.74 31.60 -8.66
CA GLU A 418 -12.41 32.17 -9.84
C GLU A 418 -12.93 31.08 -10.79
N SER A 419 -12.15 29.99 -10.94
CA SER A 419 -12.41 28.91 -11.90
C SER A 419 -13.27 27.77 -11.34
N GLY A 420 -13.71 27.87 -10.09
CA GLY A 420 -14.49 26.83 -9.40
C GLY A 420 -13.64 25.64 -8.93
N SER A 421 -14.29 24.51 -8.67
CA SER A 421 -13.66 23.27 -8.20
C SER A 421 -12.91 22.49 -9.31
N GLY A 422 -13.23 22.76 -10.59
CA GLY A 422 -12.76 21.98 -11.73
C GLY A 422 -11.24 21.99 -11.95
N LYS A 423 -10.55 23.11 -11.69
CA LYS A 423 -9.08 23.18 -11.75
C LYS A 423 -8.47 22.23 -10.71
N GLY A 424 -8.97 22.26 -9.48
CA GLY A 424 -8.48 21.42 -8.39
C GLY A 424 -8.78 19.94 -8.60
N ALA A 425 -9.97 19.59 -9.11
CA ALA A 425 -10.29 18.22 -9.47
C ALA A 425 -9.32 17.66 -10.53
N ALA A 426 -8.95 18.48 -11.53
CA ALA A 426 -7.93 18.09 -12.51
C ALA A 426 -6.54 17.90 -11.88
N MET A 427 -6.15 18.70 -10.88
CA MET A 427 -4.87 18.48 -10.17
C MET A 427 -4.86 17.16 -9.38
N VAL A 428 -5.95 16.85 -8.66
CA VAL A 428 -6.08 15.56 -7.97
C VAL A 428 -6.05 14.41 -8.98
N THR A 429 -6.73 14.57 -10.11
CA THR A 429 -6.72 13.60 -11.22
C THR A 429 -5.32 13.39 -11.78
N ALA A 430 -4.52 14.45 -11.93
CA ALA A 430 -3.14 14.36 -12.40
C ALA A 430 -2.26 13.52 -11.45
N VAL A 431 -2.43 13.71 -10.14
CA VAL A 431 -1.72 12.91 -9.13
C VAL A 431 -2.20 11.46 -9.14
N ALA A 432 -3.52 11.22 -9.16
CA ALA A 432 -4.09 9.89 -9.23
C ALA A 432 -3.60 9.12 -10.48
N TYR A 433 -3.62 9.78 -11.64
CA TYR A 433 -3.12 9.23 -12.90
C TYR A 433 -1.64 8.86 -12.82
N ARG A 434 -0.80 9.72 -12.22
CA ARG A 434 0.62 9.44 -12.02
C ARG A 434 0.83 8.19 -11.14
N LEU A 435 0.10 8.08 -10.03
CA LEU A 435 0.19 6.93 -9.13
C LEU A 435 -0.31 5.63 -9.78
N ALA A 436 -1.38 5.70 -10.58
CA ALA A 436 -1.88 4.57 -11.35
C ALA A 436 -0.85 4.10 -12.40
N GLU A 437 -0.22 5.03 -13.12
CA GLU A 437 0.83 4.70 -14.09
C GLU A 437 2.09 4.12 -13.42
N GLN A 438 2.46 4.63 -12.24
CA GLN A 438 3.54 4.06 -11.44
C GLN A 438 3.20 2.62 -11.02
N SER A 439 1.99 2.40 -10.48
CA SER A 439 1.55 1.07 -10.06
C SER A 439 1.52 0.08 -11.23
N ARG A 440 1.01 0.50 -12.40
CA ARG A 440 1.03 -0.30 -13.63
C ARG A 440 2.45 -0.69 -14.04
N GLN A 441 3.38 0.26 -13.94
CA GLN A 441 4.78 0.06 -14.27
C GLN A 441 5.52 -0.87 -13.30
N ILE A 442 5.21 -0.79 -11.99
CA ILE A 442 5.71 -1.72 -10.98
C ILE A 442 5.17 -3.12 -11.27
N ALA A 443 3.86 -3.26 -11.47
CA ALA A 443 3.22 -4.54 -11.78
C ALA A 443 3.78 -5.19 -13.04
N GLN A 444 4.11 -4.41 -14.08
CA GLN A 444 4.77 -4.92 -15.29
C GLN A 444 6.15 -5.48 -15.00
N THR A 445 6.93 -4.82 -14.16
CA THR A 445 8.24 -5.32 -13.71
C THR A 445 8.10 -6.61 -12.89
N LEU A 446 7.12 -6.66 -11.98
CA LEU A 446 6.89 -7.83 -11.14
C LEU A 446 6.27 -9.02 -11.91
N ALA A 447 5.55 -8.75 -13.01
CA ALA A 447 4.98 -9.80 -13.86
C ALA A 447 6.06 -10.70 -14.50
N GLU A 448 7.29 -10.21 -14.70
CA GLU A 448 8.42 -11.01 -15.19
C GLU A 448 8.78 -12.18 -14.24
N PHE A 449 8.41 -12.08 -12.96
CA PHE A 449 8.64 -13.10 -11.95
C PHE A 449 7.48 -14.09 -11.80
N GLN A 450 6.32 -13.81 -12.40
CA GLN A 450 5.14 -14.67 -12.29
C GLN A 450 5.26 -15.87 -13.22
N LEU A 451 5.35 -17.06 -12.62
CA LEU A 451 5.41 -18.31 -13.36
C LEU A 451 4.02 -18.92 -13.52
N THR A 452 3.62 -19.15 -14.77
CA THR A 452 2.40 -19.91 -15.06
C THR A 452 2.58 -21.38 -14.73
N LYS A 453 1.47 -22.09 -14.49
CA LYS A 453 1.49 -23.55 -14.28
C LYS A 453 2.17 -24.29 -15.44
N ALA A 454 2.00 -23.83 -16.68
CA ALA A 454 2.63 -24.43 -17.85
C ALA A 454 4.16 -24.27 -17.80
N GLN A 455 4.66 -23.08 -17.45
CA GLN A 455 6.09 -22.86 -17.25
C GLN A 455 6.65 -23.72 -16.12
N LEU A 456 5.92 -23.87 -15.00
CA LEU A 456 6.37 -24.73 -13.89
C LEU A 456 6.44 -26.22 -14.28
N LEU A 457 5.49 -26.70 -15.09
CA LEU A 457 5.54 -28.06 -15.64
C LEU A 457 6.73 -28.24 -16.58
N GLU A 458 7.01 -27.23 -17.41
CA GLU A 458 8.19 -27.25 -18.29
C GLU A 458 9.50 -27.26 -17.50
N VAL A 459 9.61 -26.45 -16.44
CA VAL A 459 10.76 -26.46 -15.51
C VAL A 459 10.95 -27.84 -14.87
N LYS A 460 9.85 -28.48 -14.44
CA LYS A 460 9.86 -29.85 -13.91
C LYS A 460 10.42 -30.84 -14.95
N GLU A 461 9.93 -30.81 -16.18
CA GLU A 461 10.40 -31.73 -17.23
C GLU A 461 11.87 -31.47 -17.63
N ARG A 462 12.31 -30.20 -17.66
CA ARG A 462 13.72 -29.84 -17.88
C ARG A 462 14.63 -30.34 -16.75
N MET A 463 14.21 -30.18 -15.49
CA MET A 463 14.93 -30.73 -14.33
C MET A 463 15.05 -32.26 -14.45
N ARG A 464 13.96 -32.92 -14.81
CA ARG A 464 13.93 -34.37 -15.02
C ARG A 464 14.92 -34.83 -16.11
N ALA A 465 14.99 -34.09 -17.23
CA ALA A 465 15.93 -34.38 -18.29
C ALA A 465 17.39 -34.19 -17.84
N GLU A 466 17.69 -33.14 -17.08
CA GLU A 466 19.04 -32.92 -16.52
C GLU A 466 19.43 -33.98 -15.49
N ILE A 467 18.49 -34.47 -14.68
CA ILE A 467 18.71 -35.62 -13.79
C ILE A 467 19.15 -36.84 -14.62
N GLN A 468 18.44 -37.16 -15.70
CA GLN A 468 18.79 -38.30 -16.55
C GLN A 468 20.18 -38.14 -17.17
N ARG A 469 20.52 -36.92 -17.60
CA ARG A 469 21.85 -36.61 -18.15
C ARG A 469 22.96 -36.75 -17.11
N GLY A 470 22.72 -36.35 -15.87
CA GLY A 470 23.68 -36.48 -14.78
C GLY A 470 23.91 -37.92 -14.36
N LEU A 471 22.89 -38.77 -14.44
CA LEU A 471 23.01 -40.19 -14.09
C LEU A 471 23.68 -41.05 -15.18
N SER A 472 23.54 -40.67 -16.46
CA SER A 472 24.11 -41.45 -17.56
C SER A 472 25.61 -41.24 -17.73
N LYS A 473 26.35 -42.33 -17.93
CA LYS A 473 27.81 -42.32 -18.08
C LYS A 473 28.28 -41.54 -19.30
N GLU A 474 27.50 -41.54 -20.38
CA GLU A 474 27.84 -40.85 -21.62
C GLU A 474 27.72 -39.32 -21.50
N THR A 475 26.76 -38.84 -20.71
CA THR A 475 26.44 -37.41 -20.61
C THR A 475 26.89 -36.74 -19.31
N HIS A 476 27.29 -37.52 -18.28
CA HIS A 476 27.63 -37.04 -16.93
C HIS A 476 28.64 -35.89 -16.90
N GLU A 477 29.72 -36.00 -17.68
CA GLU A 477 30.79 -34.99 -17.71
C GLU A 477 30.27 -33.61 -18.17
N LEU A 478 29.34 -33.59 -19.13
CA LEU A 478 28.73 -32.38 -19.68
C LEU A 478 27.43 -31.95 -18.98
N ALA A 479 26.88 -32.78 -18.10
CA ALA A 479 25.65 -32.48 -17.37
C ALA A 479 25.85 -31.31 -16.40
N SER A 480 24.86 -30.43 -16.31
CA SER A 480 24.87 -29.31 -15.36
C SER A 480 24.54 -29.79 -13.95
N VAL A 481 23.48 -30.59 -13.82
CA VAL A 481 23.11 -31.32 -12.60
C VAL A 481 23.94 -32.60 -12.53
N LYS A 482 24.82 -32.70 -11.54
CA LYS A 482 25.88 -33.73 -11.53
C LYS A 482 25.43 -35.10 -11.05
N MET A 483 24.40 -35.20 -10.22
CA MET A 483 23.89 -36.50 -9.75
C MET A 483 25.00 -37.37 -9.14
N LEU A 484 25.72 -36.81 -8.17
CA LEU A 484 26.90 -37.40 -7.54
C LEU A 484 26.52 -38.59 -6.63
N PRO A 485 27.10 -39.78 -6.85
CA PRO A 485 26.91 -40.94 -5.98
C PRO A 485 27.48 -40.68 -4.57
N THR A 486 26.70 -41.00 -3.53
CA THR A 486 27.08 -40.72 -2.12
C THR A 486 27.64 -41.93 -1.38
N PHE A 487 27.57 -43.12 -1.99
CA PHE A 487 27.88 -44.42 -1.38
C PHE A 487 27.00 -44.82 -0.19
N VAL A 488 25.99 -44.02 0.16
CA VAL A 488 24.95 -44.40 1.14
C VAL A 488 23.90 -45.26 0.43
N ARG A 489 23.89 -46.57 0.70
CA ARG A 489 23.06 -47.55 -0.03
C ARG A 489 21.70 -47.86 0.58
N ARG A 490 21.44 -47.42 1.81
CA ARG A 490 20.19 -47.63 2.53
C ARG A 490 19.95 -46.53 3.55
N THR A 491 18.68 -46.25 3.82
CA THR A 491 18.23 -45.46 4.96
C THR A 491 18.42 -46.25 6.26
N PRO A 492 18.35 -45.58 7.44
CA PRO A 492 18.49 -46.27 8.72
C PRO A 492 17.48 -47.41 8.89
N ASP A 493 17.92 -48.55 9.41
CA ASP A 493 17.07 -49.73 9.65
C ASP A 493 16.72 -49.93 11.15
N GLY A 494 17.30 -49.09 12.01
CA GLY A 494 17.10 -49.09 13.46
C GLY A 494 18.03 -50.03 14.22
N THR A 495 18.97 -50.68 13.54
CA THR A 495 20.03 -51.47 14.19
C THR A 495 21.23 -50.62 14.60
N GLU A 496 21.32 -49.37 14.13
CA GLU A 496 22.43 -48.45 14.39
C GLU A 496 22.60 -48.21 15.90
N ASN A 497 23.83 -48.36 16.39
CA ASN A 497 24.16 -48.21 17.80
C ASN A 497 25.63 -47.86 17.97
N GLY A 498 25.93 -46.85 18.79
CA GLY A 498 27.30 -46.43 19.08
C GLY A 498 27.38 -44.97 19.50
N ASP A 499 28.60 -44.52 19.79
CA ASP A 499 28.95 -43.14 20.04
C ASP A 499 29.77 -42.64 18.86
N PHE A 500 29.32 -41.56 18.22
CA PHE A 500 29.88 -41.05 16.97
C PHE A 500 30.20 -39.57 17.12
N LEU A 501 31.32 -39.15 16.53
CA LEU A 501 31.54 -37.74 16.27
C LEU A 501 30.93 -37.37 14.91
N ALA A 502 30.44 -36.15 14.81
CA ALA A 502 30.06 -35.57 13.53
C ALA A 502 30.61 -34.16 13.38
N LEU A 503 31.03 -33.82 12.17
CA LEU A 503 31.40 -32.47 11.78
C LEU A 503 30.32 -31.93 10.84
N ASP A 504 29.97 -30.66 10.98
CA ASP A 504 29.02 -29.96 10.12
C ASP A 504 29.66 -28.68 9.59
N LEU A 505 30.11 -28.75 8.33
CA LEU A 505 30.76 -27.67 7.63
C LEU A 505 30.01 -27.34 6.32
N GLY A 506 29.31 -26.21 6.31
CA GLY A 506 28.62 -25.71 5.12
C GLY A 506 28.43 -24.21 5.04
N GLY A 507 28.91 -23.46 6.03
CA GLY A 507 28.82 -22.01 6.14
C GLY A 507 29.81 -21.47 7.18
N THR A 508 29.59 -20.26 7.68
CA THR A 508 30.44 -19.61 8.69
C THR A 508 30.36 -20.24 10.08
N ASN A 509 29.28 -20.94 10.38
CA ASN A 509 29.09 -21.66 11.64
C ASN A 509 29.45 -23.14 11.43
N PHE A 510 30.66 -23.50 11.85
CA PHE A 510 31.11 -24.89 11.91
C PHE A 510 30.63 -25.54 13.20
N ARG A 511 30.24 -26.81 13.17
CA ARG A 511 29.84 -27.53 14.39
C ARG A 511 30.59 -28.83 14.54
N VAL A 512 30.96 -29.13 15.78
CA VAL A 512 31.43 -30.45 16.19
C VAL A 512 30.36 -31.04 17.11
N LEU A 513 30.00 -32.29 16.86
CA LEU A 513 28.91 -32.97 17.55
C LEU A 513 29.39 -34.32 18.10
N LEU A 514 28.84 -34.71 19.26
CA LEU A 514 28.82 -36.07 19.76
C LEU A 514 27.38 -36.59 19.66
N VAL A 515 27.20 -37.69 18.95
CA VAL A 515 25.90 -38.35 18.73
C VAL A 515 25.97 -39.75 19.33
N LYS A 516 25.17 -40.00 20.37
CA LYS A 516 25.04 -41.31 21.00
C LYS A 516 23.74 -41.95 20.56
N ILE A 517 23.84 -43.02 19.77
CA ILE A 517 22.71 -43.79 19.27
C ILE A 517 22.62 -45.08 20.08
N ARG A 518 21.43 -45.40 20.58
CA ARG A 518 21.17 -46.67 21.25
C ARG A 518 20.04 -47.42 20.55
N SER A 519 20.33 -48.64 20.10
CA SER A 519 19.33 -49.57 19.56
C SER A 519 18.76 -50.47 20.67
N GLY A 520 17.52 -50.94 20.51
CA GLY A 520 16.85 -51.80 21.49
C GLY A 520 15.33 -51.54 21.58
N LYS A 521 14.70 -51.99 22.69
CA LYS A 521 13.24 -51.82 22.92
C LYS A 521 12.78 -50.35 22.96
N ARG A 522 13.69 -49.43 23.29
CA ARG A 522 13.51 -47.99 23.17
C ARG A 522 14.69 -47.44 22.38
N ARG A 523 14.42 -46.94 21.18
CA ARG A 523 15.40 -46.17 20.41
C ARG A 523 15.61 -44.82 21.11
N SER A 524 16.86 -44.39 21.23
CA SER A 524 17.17 -43.07 21.77
C SER A 524 18.42 -42.50 21.10
N VAL A 525 18.37 -41.22 20.80
CA VAL A 525 19.48 -40.43 20.29
C VAL A 525 19.76 -39.29 21.26
N GLU A 526 20.98 -39.22 21.76
CA GLU A 526 21.47 -38.11 22.60
C GLU A 526 22.53 -37.34 21.81
N MET A 527 22.38 -36.03 21.69
CA MET A 527 23.28 -35.17 20.92
C MET A 527 23.84 -34.04 21.77
N HIS A 528 25.16 -33.86 21.69
CA HIS A 528 25.87 -32.70 22.22
C HIS A 528 26.57 -32.01 21.07
N ASN A 529 26.60 -30.68 21.03
CA ASN A 529 27.30 -29.95 19.99
C ASN A 529 27.90 -28.65 20.52
N LYS A 530 28.93 -28.16 19.83
CA LYS A 530 29.50 -26.84 20.04
C LYS A 530 29.70 -26.17 18.67
N ILE A 531 29.34 -24.89 18.61
CA ILE A 531 29.47 -24.07 17.40
C ILE A 531 30.78 -23.32 17.46
N TYR A 532 31.49 -23.30 16.34
CA TYR A 532 32.75 -22.62 16.13
C TYR A 532 32.62 -21.67 14.93
N ALA A 533 33.14 -20.46 15.09
CA ALA A 533 33.27 -19.54 13.97
C ALA A 533 34.48 -19.94 13.11
N ILE A 534 34.34 -19.86 11.79
CA ILE A 534 35.49 -19.88 10.88
C ILE A 534 35.74 -18.44 10.42
N PRO A 535 36.88 -17.82 10.81
CA PRO A 535 37.23 -16.49 10.35
C PRO A 535 37.30 -16.41 8.81
N LEU A 536 36.98 -15.24 8.24
CA LEU A 536 36.94 -15.07 6.79
C LEU A 536 38.33 -15.30 6.17
N GLU A 537 39.37 -14.85 6.85
CA GLU A 537 40.77 -15.08 6.50
C GLU A 537 41.14 -16.56 6.44
N VAL A 538 40.49 -17.42 7.23
CA VAL A 538 40.67 -18.89 7.19
C VAL A 538 39.83 -19.50 6.06
N MET A 539 38.58 -19.05 5.89
CA MET A 539 37.70 -19.51 4.79
C MET A 539 38.28 -19.23 3.40
N GLN A 540 39.12 -18.21 3.28
CA GLN A 540 39.76 -17.75 2.03
C GLN A 540 41.29 -17.89 2.05
N GLY A 541 41.85 -18.52 3.08
CA GLY A 541 43.28 -18.74 3.25
C GLY A 541 43.76 -19.98 2.51
N THR A 542 44.65 -20.75 3.13
CA THR A 542 45.12 -22.04 2.60
C THR A 542 44.27 -23.20 3.12
N GLY A 543 44.26 -24.32 2.39
CA GLY A 543 43.64 -25.55 2.84
C GLY A 543 44.23 -26.05 4.16
N GLU A 544 45.55 -25.93 4.32
CA GLU A 544 46.24 -26.28 5.57
C GLU A 544 45.67 -25.50 6.77
N GLU A 545 45.58 -24.17 6.66
CA GLU A 545 45.00 -23.31 7.71
C GLU A 545 43.54 -23.65 8.02
N LEU A 546 42.73 -23.92 7.00
CA LEU A 546 41.33 -24.29 7.17
C LEU A 546 41.19 -25.60 7.95
N PHE A 547 41.90 -26.64 7.55
CA PHE A 547 41.82 -27.95 8.20
C PHE A 547 42.50 -27.95 9.56
N ASP A 548 43.56 -27.17 9.79
CA ASP A 548 44.15 -26.99 11.11
C ASP A 548 43.19 -26.30 12.09
N HIS A 549 42.42 -25.30 11.61
CA HIS A 549 41.36 -24.66 12.39
C HIS A 549 40.23 -25.64 12.73
N ILE A 550 39.80 -26.47 11.78
CA ILE A 550 38.80 -27.52 12.00
C ILE A 550 39.28 -28.49 13.09
N VAL A 551 40.52 -28.97 12.98
CA VAL A 551 41.13 -29.90 13.95
C VAL A 551 41.29 -29.24 15.32
N HIS A 552 41.53 -27.92 15.36
CA HIS A 552 41.49 -27.14 16.61
C HIS A 552 40.15 -27.16 17.30
N CYS A 553 39.09 -26.91 16.54
CA CYS A 553 37.74 -26.96 17.05
C CYS A 553 37.40 -28.38 17.57
N ILE A 554 37.86 -29.43 16.88
CA ILE A 554 37.67 -30.82 17.32
C ILE A 554 38.40 -31.08 18.64
N SER A 555 39.67 -30.68 18.78
CA SER A 555 40.43 -30.86 20.03
C SER A 555 39.73 -30.20 21.22
N ASP A 556 39.32 -28.94 21.04
CA ASP A 556 38.59 -28.17 22.06
C ASP A 556 37.24 -28.83 22.43
N PHE A 557 36.52 -29.37 21.43
CA PHE A 557 35.26 -30.10 21.70
C PHE A 557 35.49 -31.40 22.46
N LEU A 558 36.55 -32.15 22.13
CA LEU A 558 36.89 -33.38 22.84
C LEU A 558 37.30 -33.11 24.28
N ASP A 559 38.02 -32.02 24.55
CA ASP A 559 38.33 -31.57 25.91
C ASP A 559 37.04 -31.18 26.66
N TYR A 560 36.15 -30.43 26.00
CA TYR A 560 34.86 -30.03 26.56
C TYR A 560 33.99 -31.23 26.96
N MET A 561 34.00 -32.29 26.14
CA MET A 561 33.25 -33.52 26.41
C MET A 561 33.99 -34.50 27.34
N GLY A 562 35.25 -34.24 27.68
CA GLY A 562 36.08 -35.12 28.51
C GLY A 562 36.48 -36.43 27.82
N MET A 563 36.69 -36.42 26.49
CA MET A 563 36.87 -37.62 25.67
C MET A 563 38.16 -37.62 24.82
N LYS A 564 39.16 -36.79 25.14
CA LYS A 564 40.39 -36.64 24.33
C LYS A 564 41.13 -37.95 24.02
N ASN A 565 41.01 -38.96 24.90
CA ASN A 565 41.68 -40.25 24.76
C ASN A 565 40.84 -41.33 24.02
N ALA A 566 39.63 -41.01 23.57
CA ALA A 566 38.76 -41.96 22.89
C ALA A 566 38.93 -41.88 21.37
N ARG A 567 39.27 -43.01 20.73
CA ARG A 567 39.25 -43.12 19.26
C ARG A 567 37.81 -43.38 18.80
N LEU A 568 37.11 -42.32 18.40
CA LEU A 568 35.71 -42.37 17.99
C LEU A 568 35.56 -42.36 16.45
N PRO A 569 34.56 -43.08 15.91
CA PRO A 569 34.17 -42.95 14.52
C PRO A 569 33.59 -41.56 14.24
N LEU A 570 33.99 -40.95 13.14
CA LEU A 570 33.63 -39.59 12.74
C LEU A 570 32.95 -39.57 11.37
N GLY A 571 31.76 -38.99 11.31
CA GLY A 571 31.08 -38.61 10.07
C GLY A 571 31.34 -37.14 9.74
N PHE A 572 31.85 -36.85 8.55
CA PHE A 572 32.15 -35.50 8.12
C PHE A 572 31.06 -34.98 7.17
N THR A 573 30.12 -34.18 7.69
CA THR A 573 29.18 -33.45 6.84
C THR A 573 29.89 -32.26 6.22
N PHE A 574 30.12 -32.35 4.91
CA PHE A 574 30.85 -31.37 4.10
C PHE A 574 29.94 -30.92 2.96
N SER A 575 29.32 -29.76 3.12
CA SER A 575 28.23 -29.27 2.27
C SER A 575 28.71 -28.62 0.98
N PHE A 576 29.62 -29.28 0.26
CA PHE A 576 30.15 -28.83 -1.01
C PHE A 576 30.12 -29.96 -2.05
N PRO A 577 30.17 -29.65 -3.35
CA PRO A 577 30.22 -30.66 -4.39
C PRO A 577 31.48 -31.53 -4.28
N CYS A 578 31.31 -32.80 -3.91
CA CYS A 578 32.39 -33.77 -3.80
C CYS A 578 32.18 -34.94 -4.75
N LYS A 579 33.20 -35.27 -5.54
CA LYS A 579 33.26 -36.52 -6.30
C LYS A 579 33.74 -37.61 -5.34
N GLN A 580 32.80 -38.39 -4.82
CA GLN A 580 33.13 -39.51 -3.93
C GLN A 580 33.61 -40.72 -4.74
N THR A 581 34.61 -41.42 -4.21
CA THR A 581 35.09 -42.71 -4.71
C THR A 581 34.79 -43.86 -3.75
N SER A 582 34.59 -43.52 -2.47
CA SER A 582 34.07 -44.38 -1.40
C SER A 582 33.27 -43.53 -0.42
N LEU A 583 32.68 -44.16 0.60
CA LEU A 583 31.97 -43.43 1.66
C LEU A 583 32.92 -42.49 2.44
N ASP A 584 34.18 -42.88 2.60
CA ASP A 584 35.21 -42.19 3.40
C ASP A 584 36.24 -41.42 2.55
N ALA A 585 35.97 -41.17 1.26
CA ALA A 585 36.83 -40.39 0.38
C ALA A 585 36.00 -39.50 -0.54
N GLY A 586 36.35 -38.22 -0.62
CA GLY A 586 35.60 -37.23 -1.37
C GLY A 586 36.49 -36.13 -1.93
N ILE A 587 36.65 -36.11 -3.25
CA ILE A 587 37.42 -35.08 -3.93
C ILE A 587 36.55 -33.83 -4.07
N LEU A 588 36.98 -32.70 -3.49
CA LEU A 588 36.28 -31.44 -3.68
C LEU A 588 36.33 -31.02 -5.16
N ILE A 589 35.17 -30.88 -5.79
CA ILE A 589 35.09 -30.48 -7.20
C ILE A 589 35.31 -28.97 -7.34
N LYS A 590 34.58 -28.21 -6.52
CA LYS A 590 34.63 -26.74 -6.54
C LYS A 590 34.04 -26.15 -5.27
N TRP A 591 34.61 -25.05 -4.79
CA TRP A 591 34.04 -24.28 -3.70
C TRP A 591 32.74 -23.57 -4.11
N THR A 592 31.84 -23.46 -3.14
CA THR A 592 30.59 -22.69 -3.20
C THR A 592 30.41 -21.88 -1.92
N LYS A 593 29.31 -21.13 -1.79
CA LYS A 593 28.88 -20.48 -0.53
C LYS A 593 29.93 -19.56 0.14
N GLY A 594 30.87 -19.01 -0.63
CA GLY A 594 31.87 -18.02 -0.17
C GLY A 594 33.21 -18.58 0.31
N PHE A 595 33.40 -19.90 0.35
CA PHE A 595 34.69 -20.54 0.62
C PHE A 595 35.63 -20.40 -0.58
N LYS A 596 36.94 -20.23 -0.33
CA LYS A 596 37.99 -20.12 -1.36
C LYS A 596 39.36 -20.63 -0.91
N ALA A 597 39.42 -21.46 0.12
CA ALA A 597 40.70 -21.97 0.62
C ALA A 597 41.49 -22.66 -0.51
N THR A 598 42.75 -22.26 -0.71
CA THR A 598 43.60 -22.82 -1.77
C THR A 598 43.97 -24.27 -1.48
N ASP A 599 44.41 -25.01 -2.49
CA ASP A 599 44.93 -26.37 -2.33
C ASP A 599 43.89 -27.35 -1.72
N CYS A 600 42.60 -27.06 -1.93
CA CYS A 600 41.47 -27.92 -1.55
C CYS A 600 40.75 -28.48 -2.78
N GLU A 601 40.51 -27.67 -3.81
CA GLU A 601 39.82 -28.12 -5.02
C GLU A 601 40.70 -29.15 -5.77
N GLY A 602 40.14 -30.32 -6.07
CA GLY A 602 40.87 -31.45 -6.63
C GLY A 602 41.47 -32.41 -5.60
N GLU A 603 41.45 -32.06 -4.32
CA GLU A 603 42.00 -32.87 -3.22
C GLU A 603 40.91 -33.63 -2.46
N ASP A 604 41.30 -34.75 -1.83
CA ASP A 604 40.43 -35.53 -0.95
C ASP A 604 40.32 -34.85 0.42
N VAL A 605 39.13 -34.34 0.74
CA VAL A 605 38.87 -33.58 1.98
C VAL A 605 39.01 -34.44 3.23
N VAL A 606 38.81 -35.75 3.12
CA VAL A 606 39.07 -36.68 4.23
C VAL A 606 40.58 -36.86 4.41
N GLY A 607 41.34 -36.91 3.32
CA GLY A 607 42.80 -36.85 3.33
C GLY A 607 43.32 -35.61 4.04
N LEU A 608 42.86 -34.42 3.64
CA LEU A 608 43.22 -33.14 4.25
C LEU A 608 42.91 -33.09 5.75
N LEU A 609 41.73 -33.59 6.16
CA LEU A 609 41.37 -33.71 7.57
C LEU A 609 42.29 -34.66 8.34
N ARG A 610 42.58 -35.85 7.77
CA ARG A 610 43.49 -36.82 8.37
C ARG A 610 44.90 -36.26 8.51
N GLU A 611 45.37 -35.46 7.57
CA GLU A 611 46.66 -34.76 7.65
C GLU A 611 46.68 -33.70 8.76
N GLY A 612 45.62 -32.89 8.88
CA GLY A 612 45.49 -31.93 9.97
C GLY A 612 45.49 -32.59 11.35
N ILE A 613 44.80 -33.73 11.50
CA ILE A 613 44.81 -34.52 12.74
C ILE A 613 46.24 -35.01 13.04
N LYS A 614 46.94 -35.54 12.03
CA LYS A 614 48.34 -36.00 12.17
C LYS A 614 49.29 -34.87 12.55
N ARG A 615 49.18 -33.68 11.93
CA ARG A 615 50.04 -32.52 12.25
C ARG A 615 49.93 -32.10 13.72
N ARG A 616 48.77 -32.32 14.34
CA ARG A 616 48.52 -31.89 15.72
C ARG A 616 49.04 -32.85 16.79
N GLU A 617 49.14 -34.15 16.50
CA GLU A 617 49.64 -35.21 17.40
C GLU A 617 48.98 -35.25 18.81
N GLU A 618 47.76 -34.72 18.98
CA GLU A 618 47.07 -34.64 20.27
C GLU A 618 46.02 -35.72 20.50
N PHE A 619 45.39 -36.23 19.44
CA PHE A 619 44.30 -37.20 19.47
C PHE A 619 44.23 -37.97 18.15
N ASP A 620 43.48 -39.08 18.11
CA ASP A 620 43.29 -39.89 16.91
C ASP A 620 41.79 -40.16 16.68
N LEU A 621 41.35 -40.13 15.42
CA LEU A 621 39.95 -40.32 15.04
C LEU A 621 39.83 -41.25 13.84
N ASP A 622 38.72 -41.98 13.77
CA ASP A 622 38.39 -42.84 12.64
C ASP A 622 37.38 -42.12 11.73
N VAL A 623 37.87 -41.43 10.70
CA VAL A 623 36.98 -40.77 9.72
C VAL A 623 36.39 -41.82 8.80
N VAL A 624 35.10 -42.16 9.03
CA VAL A 624 34.40 -43.28 8.39
C VAL A 624 33.50 -42.86 7.23
N ALA A 625 33.16 -41.57 7.15
CA ALA A 625 32.30 -41.05 6.09
C ALA A 625 32.55 -39.57 5.82
N VAL A 626 32.40 -39.17 4.56
CA VAL A 626 32.13 -37.79 4.13
C VAL A 626 30.74 -37.75 3.49
N VAL A 627 29.92 -36.78 3.89
CA VAL A 627 28.48 -36.74 3.60
C VAL A 627 28.07 -35.32 3.22
N ASN A 628 27.15 -35.17 2.28
CA ASN A 628 26.54 -33.87 1.97
C ASN A 628 25.40 -33.55 2.95
N ASP A 629 25.16 -32.28 3.27
CA ASP A 629 24.09 -31.86 4.20
C ASP A 629 22.69 -32.34 3.79
N THR A 630 22.38 -32.37 2.49
CA THR A 630 21.13 -32.92 1.99
C THR A 630 20.94 -34.38 2.38
N VAL A 631 22.01 -35.19 2.28
CA VAL A 631 22.02 -36.62 2.62
C VAL A 631 21.90 -36.80 4.13
N GLY A 632 22.66 -36.03 4.92
CA GLY A 632 22.53 -36.04 6.38
C GLY A 632 21.10 -35.69 6.84
N THR A 633 20.48 -34.71 6.19
CA THR A 633 19.10 -34.28 6.47
C THR A 633 18.09 -35.36 6.11
N MET A 634 18.23 -36.00 4.95
CA MET A 634 17.41 -37.14 4.55
C MET A 634 17.51 -38.28 5.57
N MET A 635 18.74 -38.64 5.96
CA MET A 635 19.00 -39.75 6.88
C MET A 635 18.49 -39.45 8.28
N THR A 636 18.58 -38.20 8.73
CA THR A 636 18.02 -37.75 10.02
C THR A 636 16.50 -37.91 10.05
N CYS A 637 15.82 -37.50 8.97
CA CYS A 637 14.37 -37.68 8.86
C CYS A 637 13.99 -39.16 8.73
N ALA A 638 14.73 -39.93 7.92
CA ALA A 638 14.49 -41.35 7.70
C ALA A 638 14.72 -42.24 8.94
N TYR A 639 15.43 -41.75 9.95
CA TYR A 639 15.58 -42.44 11.23
C TYR A 639 14.25 -42.63 11.96
N GLU A 640 13.35 -41.65 11.86
CA GLU A 640 12.02 -41.68 12.47
C GLU A 640 10.93 -42.04 11.44
N GLU A 641 11.06 -41.60 10.18
CA GLU A 641 10.05 -41.76 9.13
C GLU A 641 10.55 -42.66 7.99
N PRO A 642 10.17 -43.95 7.94
CA PRO A 642 10.68 -44.91 6.95
C PRO A 642 10.35 -44.57 5.49
N THR A 643 9.35 -43.71 5.26
CA THR A 643 8.98 -43.21 3.92
C THR A 643 9.87 -42.06 3.45
N CYS A 644 10.81 -41.58 4.27
CA CYS A 644 11.73 -40.51 3.88
C CYS A 644 12.86 -41.02 3.00
N GLU A 645 12.85 -40.59 1.74
CA GLU A 645 13.84 -41.00 0.74
C GLU A 645 14.34 -39.81 -0.10
N ILE A 646 14.05 -38.59 0.36
CA ILE A 646 14.49 -37.34 -0.25
C ILE A 646 14.97 -36.40 0.85
N GLY A 647 16.11 -35.74 0.63
CA GLY A 647 16.59 -34.63 1.46
C GLY A 647 16.56 -33.33 0.67
N LEU A 648 16.13 -32.25 1.30
CA LEU A 648 16.08 -30.90 0.74
C LEU A 648 16.76 -29.91 1.67
N ILE A 649 17.64 -29.08 1.12
CA ILE A 649 18.19 -27.91 1.81
C ILE A 649 17.70 -26.65 1.09
N ALA A 650 17.09 -25.74 1.84
CA ALA A 650 16.73 -24.40 1.38
C ALA A 650 17.13 -23.36 2.44
N GLY A 651 18.41 -22.99 2.43
CA GLY A 651 19.06 -22.07 3.38
C GLY A 651 19.93 -21.06 2.65
N THR A 652 21.21 -20.93 3.04
CA THR A 652 22.18 -20.11 2.29
C THR A 652 22.31 -20.58 0.83
N GLY A 653 22.41 -21.89 0.64
CA GLY A 653 22.30 -22.55 -0.67
C GLY A 653 20.99 -23.31 -0.81
N SER A 654 20.79 -23.93 -1.97
CA SER A 654 19.68 -24.83 -2.25
C SER A 654 20.20 -26.10 -2.91
N ASN A 655 19.91 -27.26 -2.32
CA ASN A 655 20.28 -28.56 -2.89
C ASN A 655 19.27 -29.65 -2.51
N ALA A 656 19.27 -30.76 -3.24
CA ALA A 656 18.50 -31.94 -2.91
C ALA A 656 19.28 -33.25 -3.15
N CYS A 657 18.86 -34.29 -2.45
CA CYS A 657 19.30 -35.67 -2.69
C CYS A 657 18.10 -36.62 -2.63
N TYR A 658 18.24 -37.81 -3.21
CA TYR A 658 17.22 -38.85 -3.08
C TYR A 658 17.79 -40.26 -3.28
N MET A 659 17.03 -41.28 -2.87
CA MET A 659 17.36 -42.69 -3.11
C MET A 659 17.05 -43.08 -4.58
N GLU A 660 18.09 -43.32 -5.37
CA GLU A 660 18.01 -43.80 -6.75
C GLU A 660 18.28 -45.31 -6.83
N GLU A 661 17.71 -45.95 -7.86
CA GLU A 661 17.95 -47.36 -8.18
C GLU A 661 19.35 -47.52 -8.79
N MET A 662 20.15 -48.49 -8.29
CA MET A 662 21.53 -48.69 -8.77
C MET A 662 21.63 -48.88 -10.28
N ARG A 663 20.65 -49.58 -10.88
CA ARG A 663 20.55 -49.76 -12.35
C ARG A 663 20.50 -48.46 -13.17
N ASN A 664 20.12 -47.35 -12.55
CA ASN A 664 20.04 -46.04 -13.20
C ASN A 664 21.33 -45.22 -13.02
N ILE A 665 22.24 -45.61 -12.12
CA ILE A 665 23.47 -44.88 -11.81
C ILE A 665 24.62 -45.47 -12.64
N GLU A 666 24.66 -45.11 -13.92
CA GLU A 666 25.62 -45.69 -14.88
C GLU A 666 27.10 -45.33 -14.59
N THR A 667 27.32 -44.34 -13.72
CA THR A 667 28.65 -43.89 -13.29
C THR A 667 29.30 -44.81 -12.25
N ILE A 668 28.54 -45.73 -11.64
CA ILE A 668 29.02 -46.70 -10.65
C ILE A 668 28.75 -48.12 -11.15
N GLU A 669 29.67 -49.04 -10.92
CA GLU A 669 29.47 -50.45 -11.26
C GLU A 669 28.48 -51.13 -10.30
N GLY A 670 27.55 -51.90 -10.88
CA GLY A 670 26.57 -52.72 -10.16
C GLY A 670 25.13 -52.25 -10.32
N ASN A 671 24.20 -53.20 -10.46
CA ASN A 671 22.78 -52.93 -10.76
C ASN A 671 21.83 -53.24 -9.60
N GLU A 672 22.34 -53.82 -8.50
CA GLU A 672 21.53 -54.30 -7.39
C GLU A 672 21.45 -53.31 -6.23
N GLY A 673 20.23 -53.09 -5.74
CA GLY A 673 19.95 -52.21 -4.61
C GLY A 673 19.78 -50.75 -5.02
N ARG A 674 19.99 -49.86 -4.06
CA ARG A 674 19.79 -48.41 -4.22
C ARG A 674 20.99 -47.65 -3.71
N MET A 675 21.10 -46.38 -4.10
CA MET A 675 22.09 -45.46 -3.55
C MET A 675 21.49 -44.06 -3.47
N CYS A 676 21.77 -43.34 -2.39
CA CYS A 676 21.45 -41.93 -2.32
C CYS A 676 22.33 -41.16 -3.32
N VAL A 677 21.71 -40.29 -4.09
CA VAL A 677 22.38 -39.42 -5.06
C VAL A 677 22.26 -37.98 -4.60
N ASN A 678 23.39 -37.29 -4.46
CA ASN A 678 23.44 -35.86 -4.26
C ASN A 678 23.30 -35.17 -5.63
N MET A 679 22.22 -34.42 -5.83
CA MET A 679 21.92 -33.87 -7.16
C MET A 679 22.90 -32.77 -7.58
N GLU A 680 23.36 -31.95 -6.62
CA GLU A 680 23.97 -30.65 -6.88
C GLU A 680 23.10 -29.82 -7.83
N TRP A 681 21.79 -29.77 -7.52
CA TRP A 681 20.78 -29.20 -8.42
C TRP A 681 20.90 -27.69 -8.62
N GLY A 682 21.75 -27.03 -7.83
CA GLY A 682 21.90 -25.58 -7.86
C GLY A 682 22.44 -25.10 -9.20
N ALA A 683 23.22 -25.95 -9.88
CA ALA A 683 23.77 -25.75 -11.22
C ALA A 683 22.74 -25.95 -12.34
N PHE A 684 21.50 -26.35 -12.05
CA PHE A 684 20.44 -26.41 -13.04
C PHE A 684 20.29 -25.04 -13.73
N GLY A 685 20.19 -25.03 -15.06
CA GLY A 685 20.16 -23.81 -15.85
C GLY A 685 21.54 -23.26 -16.25
N ASP A 686 22.66 -23.75 -15.71
CA ASP A 686 24.01 -23.28 -16.08
C ASP A 686 24.33 -23.48 -17.57
N ASN A 687 23.67 -24.44 -18.22
CA ASN A 687 23.74 -24.70 -19.65
C ASN A 687 22.78 -23.83 -20.50
N GLY A 688 22.04 -22.91 -19.87
CA GLY A 688 21.09 -22.01 -20.50
C GLY A 688 19.64 -22.50 -20.56
N CYS A 689 19.34 -23.70 -20.06
CA CYS A 689 17.97 -24.25 -20.13
C CYS A 689 16.92 -23.51 -19.29
N LEU A 690 17.30 -22.51 -18.49
CA LEU A 690 16.40 -21.64 -17.72
C LEU A 690 16.47 -20.17 -18.16
N ASP A 691 17.21 -19.84 -19.21
CA ASP A 691 17.41 -18.44 -19.60
C ASP A 691 16.11 -17.76 -20.09
N ASP A 692 15.06 -18.53 -20.44
CA ASP A 692 13.74 -18.03 -20.82
C ASP A 692 12.89 -17.54 -19.63
N ILE A 693 13.22 -17.92 -18.41
CA ILE A 693 12.52 -17.51 -17.18
C ILE A 693 13.38 -16.67 -16.23
N ARG A 694 14.66 -16.47 -16.58
CA ARG A 694 15.54 -15.56 -15.86
C ARG A 694 15.22 -14.12 -16.26
N THR A 695 15.20 -13.24 -15.27
CA THR A 695 14.97 -11.81 -15.48
C THR A 695 16.31 -11.07 -15.57
N LYS A 696 16.27 -9.81 -16.03
CA LYS A 696 17.42 -8.91 -15.96
C LYS A 696 18.02 -8.76 -14.54
N TYR A 697 17.21 -8.98 -13.51
CA TYR A 697 17.66 -8.91 -12.11
C TYR A 697 18.42 -10.17 -11.70
N ASP A 698 18.00 -11.34 -12.19
CA ASP A 698 18.71 -12.60 -11.98
C ASP A 698 20.08 -12.58 -12.69
N GLU A 699 20.13 -12.00 -13.89
CA GLU A 699 21.38 -11.77 -14.62
C GLU A 699 22.32 -10.84 -13.86
N ALA A 700 21.82 -9.70 -13.35
CA ALA A 700 22.62 -8.77 -12.55
C ALA A 700 23.17 -9.40 -11.26
N VAL A 701 22.39 -10.25 -10.59
CA VAL A 701 22.85 -11.00 -9.41
C VAL A 701 23.91 -12.02 -9.79
N ASP A 702 23.75 -12.72 -10.92
CA ASP A 702 24.71 -13.70 -11.42
C ASP A 702 26.05 -13.04 -11.80
N GLU A 703 26.04 -11.99 -12.63
CA GLU A 703 27.23 -11.26 -13.08
C GLU A 703 28.08 -10.71 -11.94
N LEU A 704 27.41 -10.23 -10.88
CA LEU A 704 28.06 -9.63 -9.73
C LEU A 704 28.43 -10.62 -8.63
N SER A 705 28.01 -11.89 -8.76
CA SER A 705 28.35 -12.96 -7.82
C SER A 705 29.81 -13.39 -7.94
N PHE A 706 30.31 -14.09 -6.92
CA PHE A 706 31.67 -14.64 -6.93
C PHE A 706 31.83 -15.84 -7.91
N ASN A 707 30.71 -16.39 -8.41
CA ASN A 707 30.63 -17.55 -9.28
C ASN A 707 29.72 -17.28 -10.49
N ALA A 708 30.01 -16.20 -11.23
CA ALA A 708 29.23 -15.81 -12.40
C ALA A 708 29.09 -16.94 -13.43
N GLY A 709 27.89 -17.09 -13.98
CA GLY A 709 27.52 -18.14 -14.92
C GLY A 709 27.35 -19.53 -14.31
N LYS A 710 27.40 -19.64 -12.97
CA LYS A 710 27.23 -20.89 -12.22
C LYS A 710 26.13 -20.78 -11.19
N GLN A 711 25.59 -21.93 -10.77
CA GLN A 711 24.56 -22.03 -9.74
C GLN A 711 23.30 -21.19 -10.07
N LYS A 712 22.93 -21.11 -11.36
CA LYS A 712 21.84 -20.22 -11.80
C LYS A 712 20.50 -20.51 -11.13
N TYR A 713 20.15 -21.79 -10.94
CA TYR A 713 18.91 -22.18 -10.27
C TYR A 713 18.95 -21.89 -8.76
N GLU A 714 20.08 -22.17 -8.09
CA GLU A 714 20.26 -21.84 -6.67
C GLU A 714 20.13 -20.33 -6.42
N LYS A 715 20.68 -19.51 -7.31
CA LYS A 715 20.56 -18.03 -7.27
C LYS A 715 19.13 -17.52 -7.32
N MET A 716 18.20 -18.28 -7.87
CA MET A 716 16.77 -17.92 -7.89
C MET A 716 15.98 -18.48 -6.70
N CYS A 717 16.59 -19.33 -5.87
CA CYS A 717 15.87 -20.09 -4.84
C CYS A 717 16.41 -19.91 -3.41
N SER A 718 17.69 -19.59 -3.22
CA SER A 718 18.32 -19.64 -1.89
C SER A 718 18.44 -18.29 -1.20
N GLY A 719 18.47 -18.33 0.13
CA GLY A 719 18.48 -17.16 1.00
C GLY A 719 19.68 -16.24 0.85
N MET A 720 20.79 -16.70 0.26
CA MET A 720 21.95 -15.86 -0.07
C MET A 720 21.67 -14.87 -1.21
N TYR A 721 20.74 -15.21 -2.11
CA TYR A 721 20.56 -14.49 -3.38
C TYR A 721 19.19 -13.78 -3.49
N LEU A 722 18.14 -14.27 -2.82
CA LEU A 722 16.82 -13.63 -2.88
C LEU A 722 16.87 -12.15 -2.46
N GLY A 723 17.62 -11.84 -1.41
CA GLY A 723 17.81 -10.47 -0.94
C GLY A 723 18.50 -9.56 -1.96
N GLU A 724 19.42 -10.11 -2.76
CA GLU A 724 20.09 -9.37 -3.82
C GLU A 724 19.18 -9.14 -5.03
N ILE A 725 18.31 -10.09 -5.37
CA ILE A 725 17.28 -9.90 -6.41
C ILE A 725 16.36 -8.75 -5.98
N VAL A 726 15.84 -8.80 -4.75
CA VAL A 726 15.02 -7.72 -4.15
C VAL A 726 15.78 -6.40 -4.22
N ARG A 727 17.01 -6.34 -3.72
CA ARG A 727 17.83 -5.11 -3.71
C ARG A 727 17.98 -4.50 -5.10
N ASN A 728 18.24 -5.31 -6.13
CA ASN A 728 18.38 -4.83 -7.51
C ASN A 728 17.05 -4.31 -8.09
N ILE A 729 15.91 -4.95 -7.78
CA ILE A 729 14.58 -4.43 -8.14
C ILE A 729 14.36 -3.08 -7.46
N LEU A 730 14.60 -2.97 -6.15
CA LEU A 730 14.42 -1.72 -5.40
C LEU A 730 15.30 -0.59 -5.94
N ILE A 731 16.55 -0.87 -6.36
CA ILE A 731 17.41 0.11 -7.04
C ILE A 731 16.77 0.60 -8.33
N ASP A 732 16.24 -0.30 -9.17
CA ASP A 732 15.59 0.05 -10.44
C ASP A 732 14.34 0.90 -10.22
N LEU A 733 13.48 0.50 -9.28
CA LEU A 733 12.28 1.26 -8.91
C LEU A 733 12.64 2.64 -8.32
N THR A 734 13.70 2.73 -7.52
CA THR A 734 14.22 4.01 -7.00
C THR A 734 14.74 4.90 -8.13
N LYS A 735 15.51 4.36 -9.10
CA LYS A 735 15.98 5.12 -10.28
C LYS A 735 14.83 5.69 -11.10
N ARG A 736 13.72 4.96 -11.19
CA ARG A 736 12.49 5.38 -11.88
C ARG A 736 11.65 6.36 -11.08
N GLY A 737 12.05 6.68 -9.84
CA GLY A 737 11.38 7.64 -8.96
C GLY A 737 10.19 7.07 -8.20
N PHE A 738 10.05 5.74 -8.14
CA PHE A 738 8.89 5.08 -7.53
C PHE A 738 9.05 4.77 -6.04
N LEU A 739 10.29 4.73 -5.56
CA LEU A 739 10.64 4.44 -4.18
C LEU A 739 11.60 5.48 -3.64
N PHE A 740 11.57 5.67 -2.31
CA PHE A 740 12.57 6.42 -1.54
C PHE A 740 12.85 7.81 -2.10
N ARG A 741 11.80 8.47 -2.62
CA ARG A 741 11.87 9.81 -3.26
C ARG A 741 12.88 9.87 -4.41
N GLY A 742 13.18 8.74 -5.06
CA GLY A 742 14.16 8.62 -6.12
C GLY A 742 15.63 8.66 -5.66
N GLN A 743 15.90 8.56 -4.36
CA GLN A 743 17.25 8.66 -3.81
C GLN A 743 17.83 7.27 -3.50
N ILE A 744 18.88 6.89 -4.24
CA ILE A 744 19.61 5.65 -3.98
C ILE A 744 20.60 5.89 -2.83
N SER A 745 20.25 5.46 -1.61
CA SER A 745 21.12 5.55 -0.44
C SER A 745 22.34 4.63 -0.54
N GLU A 746 23.41 4.92 0.21
CA GLU A 746 24.57 4.02 0.32
C GLU A 746 24.18 2.66 0.91
N THR A 747 23.22 2.66 1.85
CA THR A 747 22.61 1.44 2.38
C THR A 747 22.01 0.58 1.27
N LEU A 748 21.22 1.16 0.37
CA LEU A 748 20.59 0.40 -0.72
C LEU A 748 21.63 -0.16 -1.72
N LYS A 749 22.80 0.48 -1.83
CA LYS A 749 23.92 -0.02 -2.63
C LYS A 749 24.69 -1.16 -1.94
N THR A 750 24.54 -1.31 -0.62
CA THR A 750 25.25 -2.31 0.17
C THR A 750 24.68 -3.70 -0.12
N ARG A 751 25.53 -4.60 -0.63
CA ARG A 751 25.13 -5.98 -0.94
C ARG A 751 24.88 -6.77 0.35
N GLY A 752 23.92 -7.68 0.31
CA GLY A 752 23.56 -8.52 1.43
C GLY A 752 22.71 -7.84 2.51
N ILE A 753 22.27 -6.58 2.30
CA ILE A 753 21.48 -5.83 3.29
C ILE A 753 20.12 -6.48 3.58
N PHE A 754 19.55 -7.20 2.63
CA PHE A 754 18.30 -7.96 2.79
C PHE A 754 18.58 -9.42 3.11
N GLU A 755 19.07 -9.69 4.31
CA GLU A 755 19.25 -11.07 4.80
C GLU A 755 17.92 -11.83 4.86
N THR A 756 17.99 -13.17 4.82
CA THR A 756 16.82 -14.06 4.94
C THR A 756 15.92 -13.71 6.13
N LYS A 757 16.52 -13.30 7.25
CA LYS A 757 15.80 -12.86 8.45
C LYS A 757 14.89 -11.67 8.15
N PHE A 758 15.41 -10.64 7.46
CA PHE A 758 14.66 -9.42 7.17
C PHE A 758 13.58 -9.66 6.12
N LEU A 759 13.87 -10.44 5.08
CA LEU A 759 12.85 -10.86 4.10
C LEU A 759 11.68 -11.56 4.80
N SER A 760 11.99 -12.54 5.66
CA SER A 760 10.98 -13.29 6.41
C SER A 760 10.17 -12.40 7.35
N GLN A 761 10.80 -11.38 7.96
CA GLN A 761 10.10 -10.43 8.81
C GLN A 761 9.18 -9.53 8.00
N ILE A 762 9.66 -8.93 6.90
CA ILE A 762 8.89 -8.02 6.04
C ILE A 762 7.62 -8.68 5.51
N GLU A 763 7.70 -9.96 5.15
CA GLU A 763 6.57 -10.72 4.59
C GLU A 763 5.60 -11.28 5.65
N SER A 764 5.91 -11.19 6.94
CA SER A 764 5.08 -11.76 8.00
C SER A 764 3.67 -11.17 8.02
N ASP A 765 2.65 -12.04 8.01
CA ASP A 765 1.22 -11.68 8.11
C ASP A 765 0.85 -11.06 9.46
N ARG A 766 1.69 -11.27 10.49
CA ARG A 766 1.46 -10.74 11.84
C ARG A 766 1.99 -9.32 12.03
N LEU A 767 2.70 -8.76 11.04
CA LEU A 767 3.24 -7.41 11.14
C LEU A 767 2.31 -6.38 10.52
N ALA A 768 2.02 -5.34 11.29
CA ALA A 768 1.37 -4.13 10.79
C ALA A 768 2.32 -3.34 9.88
N LEU A 769 1.77 -2.48 9.01
CA LEU A 769 2.57 -1.73 8.04
C LEU A 769 3.67 -0.87 8.69
N LEU A 770 3.37 -0.30 9.86
CA LEU A 770 4.33 0.49 10.64
C LEU A 770 5.53 -0.32 11.12
N GLN A 771 5.37 -1.62 11.36
CA GLN A 771 6.47 -2.50 11.76
C GLN A 771 7.37 -2.82 10.57
N VAL A 772 6.80 -3.03 9.38
CA VAL A 772 7.57 -3.16 8.13
C VAL A 772 8.40 -1.90 7.89
N ARG A 773 7.79 -0.72 8.01
CA ARG A 773 8.50 0.56 7.91
C ARG A 773 9.65 0.65 8.92
N SER A 774 9.40 0.26 10.18
CA SER A 774 10.43 0.27 11.23
C SER A 774 11.61 -0.64 10.91
N ILE A 775 11.39 -1.80 10.28
CA ILE A 775 12.45 -2.70 9.83
C ILE A 775 13.29 -2.02 8.75
N LEU A 776 12.65 -1.42 7.74
CA LEU A 776 13.35 -0.73 6.65
C LEU A 776 14.15 0.47 7.16
N GLN A 777 13.60 1.24 8.09
CA GLN A 777 14.30 2.34 8.75
C GLN A 777 15.48 1.85 9.60
N HIS A 778 15.33 0.70 10.30
CA HIS A 778 16.41 0.08 11.05
C HIS A 778 17.57 -0.38 10.14
N LEU A 779 17.25 -0.82 8.92
CA LEU A 779 18.26 -1.11 7.90
C LEU A 779 18.95 0.16 7.37
N GLY A 780 18.40 1.36 7.62
CA GLY A 780 18.94 2.63 7.15
C GLY A 780 18.32 3.11 5.82
N LEU A 781 17.10 2.66 5.50
CA LEU A 781 16.33 3.14 4.37
C LEU A 781 15.29 4.17 4.84
N ASP A 782 15.31 5.38 4.26
CA ASP A 782 14.28 6.41 4.50
C ASP A 782 12.96 6.02 3.82
N SER A 783 12.26 5.07 4.45
CA SER A 783 11.05 4.47 3.92
C SER A 783 9.81 5.14 4.49
N THR A 784 8.86 5.43 3.60
CA THR A 784 7.45 5.75 3.90
C THR A 784 6.63 4.46 4.06
N CYS A 785 5.37 4.59 4.47
CA CYS A 785 4.36 3.54 4.45
C CYS A 785 4.11 3.03 3.02
N ASP A 786 4.01 3.93 2.04
CA ASP A 786 3.83 3.56 0.63
C ASP A 786 5.06 2.80 0.10
N ASP A 787 6.27 3.26 0.44
CA ASP A 787 7.50 2.51 0.13
C ASP A 787 7.49 1.10 0.75
N SER A 788 7.01 0.99 2.00
CA SER A 788 6.95 -0.28 2.73
C SER A 788 6.00 -1.28 2.08
N ILE A 789 4.87 -0.81 1.52
CA ILE A 789 3.93 -1.65 0.77
C ILE A 789 4.61 -2.23 -0.47
N ILE A 790 5.27 -1.36 -1.26
CA ILE A 790 5.94 -1.77 -2.49
C ILE A 790 7.11 -2.72 -2.18
N VAL A 791 7.92 -2.43 -1.15
CA VAL A 791 9.02 -3.33 -0.74
C VAL A 791 8.49 -4.69 -0.32
N LYS A 792 7.39 -4.75 0.44
CA LYS A 792 6.76 -6.02 0.82
C LYS A 792 6.25 -6.79 -0.40
N GLU A 793 5.63 -6.12 -1.37
CA GLU A 793 5.15 -6.74 -2.62
C GLU A 793 6.31 -7.30 -3.47
N VAL A 794 7.43 -6.56 -3.57
CA VAL A 794 8.65 -7.03 -4.25
C VAL A 794 9.21 -8.27 -3.57
N CYS A 795 9.31 -8.27 -2.23
CA CYS A 795 9.80 -9.44 -1.47
C CYS A 795 8.92 -10.67 -1.72
N GLY A 796 7.60 -10.52 -1.56
CA GLY A 796 6.62 -11.59 -1.79
C GLY A 796 6.63 -12.15 -3.21
N THR A 797 6.85 -11.30 -4.21
CA THR A 797 6.95 -11.74 -5.61
C THR A 797 8.20 -12.62 -5.82
N VAL A 798 9.34 -12.22 -5.25
CA VAL A 798 10.61 -12.94 -5.38
C VAL A 798 10.58 -14.26 -4.59
N SER A 799 10.10 -14.23 -3.34
CA SER A 799 10.01 -15.40 -2.46
C SER A 799 9.02 -16.45 -3.00
N LEU A 800 7.86 -16.02 -3.53
CA LEU A 800 6.88 -16.91 -4.14
C LEU A 800 7.46 -17.64 -5.36
N ARG A 801 8.14 -16.91 -6.26
CA ARG A 801 8.80 -17.51 -7.42
C ARG A 801 9.85 -18.53 -6.98
N ALA A 802 10.66 -18.22 -5.97
CA ALA A 802 11.67 -19.11 -5.41
C ALA A 802 11.05 -20.43 -4.90
N ALA A 803 9.95 -20.34 -4.15
CA ALA A 803 9.23 -21.51 -3.64
C ALA A 803 8.62 -22.34 -4.79
N GLN A 804 8.03 -21.70 -5.81
CA GLN A 804 7.47 -22.38 -6.97
C GLN A 804 8.55 -23.11 -7.80
N LEU A 805 9.69 -22.47 -8.02
CA LEU A 805 10.83 -23.08 -8.71
C LEU A 805 11.36 -24.29 -7.95
N CYS A 806 11.56 -24.16 -6.63
CA CYS A 806 11.96 -25.27 -5.75
C CYS A 806 10.93 -26.42 -5.80
N GLY A 807 9.64 -26.08 -5.78
CA GLY A 807 8.54 -27.05 -5.91
C GLY A 807 8.55 -27.79 -7.25
N ALA A 808 8.83 -27.10 -8.36
CA ALA A 808 8.96 -27.74 -9.67
C ALA A 808 10.15 -28.70 -9.74
N GLY A 809 11.29 -28.33 -9.15
CA GLY A 809 12.45 -29.20 -9.03
C GLY A 809 12.14 -30.45 -8.19
N MET A 810 11.50 -30.27 -7.03
CA MET A 810 11.09 -31.37 -6.15
C MET A 810 10.05 -32.29 -6.82
N ALA A 811 9.09 -31.73 -7.56
CA ALA A 811 8.12 -32.51 -8.31
C ALA A 811 8.77 -33.42 -9.36
N ALA A 812 9.89 -33.01 -9.96
CA ALA A 812 10.65 -33.86 -10.88
C ALA A 812 11.28 -35.07 -10.16
N VAL A 813 11.82 -34.85 -8.96
CA VAL A 813 12.43 -35.91 -8.14
C VAL A 813 11.38 -36.94 -7.71
N VAL A 814 10.28 -36.49 -7.12
CA VAL A 814 9.20 -37.38 -6.63
C VAL A 814 8.59 -38.20 -7.78
N GLU A 815 8.31 -37.56 -8.92
CA GLU A 815 7.78 -38.27 -10.10
C GLU A 815 8.78 -39.27 -10.67
N LYS A 816 10.08 -38.92 -10.69
CA LYS A 816 11.11 -39.86 -11.12
C LYS A 816 11.18 -41.09 -10.22
N ILE A 817 11.11 -40.93 -8.90
CA ILE A 817 11.08 -42.07 -7.97
C ILE A 817 9.84 -42.94 -8.20
N ARG A 818 8.66 -42.29 -8.37
CA ARG A 818 7.39 -42.99 -8.65
C ARG A 818 7.50 -43.84 -9.91
N GLU A 819 8.02 -43.28 -10.98
CA GLU A 819 8.14 -43.94 -12.27
C GLU A 819 9.24 -45.00 -12.30
N ASN A 820 10.39 -44.74 -11.66
CA ASN A 820 11.46 -45.73 -11.48
C ASN A 820 10.94 -47.03 -10.85
N ARG A 821 9.95 -46.91 -9.96
CA ARG A 821 9.30 -48.03 -9.24
C ARG A 821 8.05 -48.57 -9.93
N GLY A 822 7.64 -47.98 -11.06
CA GLY A 822 6.44 -48.38 -11.79
C GLY A 822 5.15 -48.23 -10.98
N LEU A 823 5.07 -47.21 -10.11
CA LEU A 823 3.93 -46.99 -9.23
C LEU A 823 2.94 -45.99 -9.83
N ASP A 824 1.64 -46.26 -9.73
CA ASP A 824 0.61 -45.27 -10.11
C ASP A 824 0.51 -44.12 -9.10
N ARG A 825 0.83 -44.40 -7.82
CA ARG A 825 0.83 -43.44 -6.72
C ARG A 825 2.03 -43.72 -5.81
N LEU A 826 2.71 -42.65 -5.39
CA LEU A 826 3.83 -42.70 -4.45
C LEU A 826 3.47 -41.92 -3.18
N GLU A 827 3.68 -42.53 -2.03
CA GLU A 827 3.70 -41.87 -0.72
C GLU A 827 5.16 -41.79 -0.28
N ILE A 828 5.66 -40.58 -0.05
CA ILE A 828 7.07 -40.32 0.21
C ILE A 828 7.19 -39.09 1.11
N THR A 829 8.16 -39.13 2.02
CA THR A 829 8.50 -38.02 2.91
C THR A 829 9.78 -37.35 2.42
N VAL A 830 9.86 -36.04 2.61
CA VAL A 830 11.07 -35.24 2.34
C VAL A 830 11.58 -34.69 3.67
N GLY A 831 12.81 -35.00 4.02
CA GLY A 831 13.51 -34.34 5.13
C GLY A 831 14.00 -32.97 4.66
N VAL A 832 13.62 -31.89 5.36
CA VAL A 832 13.96 -30.52 4.95
C VAL A 832 14.71 -29.77 6.06
N ASP A 833 15.78 -29.06 5.69
CA ASP A 833 16.45 -28.06 6.54
C ASP A 833 16.77 -26.79 5.73
N GLY A 834 17.17 -25.73 6.42
CA GLY A 834 17.58 -24.45 5.87
C GLY A 834 16.89 -23.29 6.56
N THR A 835 17.64 -22.21 6.79
CA THR A 835 17.14 -21.00 7.46
C THR A 835 16.00 -20.34 6.70
N LEU A 836 16.04 -20.33 5.36
CA LEU A 836 14.96 -19.77 4.55
C LEU A 836 13.69 -20.60 4.74
N TYR A 837 13.75 -21.92 4.59
CA TYR A 837 12.60 -22.80 4.78
C TYR A 837 12.01 -22.71 6.19
N LYS A 838 12.85 -22.57 7.22
CA LYS A 838 12.42 -22.53 8.64
C LYS A 838 11.84 -21.19 9.07
N LEU A 839 12.38 -20.08 8.56
CA LEU A 839 12.03 -18.73 9.03
C LEU A 839 10.98 -18.04 8.18
N HIS A 840 10.90 -18.36 6.89
CA HIS A 840 10.01 -17.67 5.98
C HIS A 840 8.53 -17.97 6.32
N PRO A 841 7.64 -16.96 6.32
CA PRO A 841 6.22 -17.16 6.56
C PRO A 841 5.62 -18.22 5.61
N GLN A 842 4.68 -19.01 6.15
CA GLN A 842 3.95 -20.07 5.44
C GLN A 842 2.77 -19.54 4.66
#